data_AF-A0AAW7D449-F1
#
_entry.id   AF-A0AAW7D449-F1
#
_cell.length_a   1.000
_cell.length_b   1.000
_cell.length_c   1.000
_cell.angle_alpha   90.00
_cell.angle_beta   90.00
_cell.angle_gamma   90.00
#
_symmetry.space_group_name_H-M   'P 1'
#
loop_
_entity.id
_entity.type
_entity.pdbx_description
1 polymer ?
#
loop_
_entity_poly.entity_id
_entity_poly.type
_entity_poly.pdbx_seq_one_letter_code
_entity_poly.pdbx_strand_id
1 'polypeptide(L)'
;MKLINTFGLKNYRVFDNSKGFMEEFTSINLLTGSNNSGKSSIVKALQMLKNSIKESKYPFSLDLKKQEHLLGDFDNLLFDKENRSIEIILPYTFFGLTNFSISLLFEAQSEKKGSYNAVLREFQVVDKKDNKILYSFVYRKATEEEEIDYKIDFEKRRAEEEEELRSGKRKIRWGIPPRYSPLVGYIEWSINLDKIRENISSLKEVYNNYLEDKVSWRGQSLEELDKITRDHGLVASLFINCFKEDLSTEEWDAFLTKLSKEETQITGKAPIEEDDFISEEDFIEPPKIEDLLYYQAKEILSKNLQWEALKENKDNYRIIEDYFMNSWENLVQRISAINYISAIKEENVRSYNASSNSPFVDLLKRFEVVDMNSDFVKKYLEAFEIGREIQIEINPKYQSILVSITTLDDVKRDLVDFGYGIKQLILIIMQISVLAHENTRNEYGYDDEYYIRYAPSLLIIEEPESNLHPKWQSLLADMFTEASNKFNIQIIIETHSEYLIRKFQTLVAEKKLKQQDVKILYLRGINQTIQGKKQIENVLFGDDGSIDFKIFDGGFFDENYKLELSLLNIQRDSFLTELKKFKQSLVQNKDTIDKLQTKIDEFVKEKDITVYRQSVLSRFDISKLSGVSVDYLISGQFLLGTNNGSVDYSPVIIQYGRVIENELKQIFQQIKPNATWLFGKMQASMEKKLLGSTLIKDCCNNKELNLLGTILQTEFKNTTSLKVNLLDNLRNDRNSAAHPGQTKTKQEALDYIQKANDFLDSWILEKK
;
A
#
# COMPACT_ATOMS: atom_id res chain seq x y z
N MET A 1 12.15 -14.10 12.05
CA MET A 1 12.23 -13.70 13.48
C MET A 1 11.92 -12.22 13.56
N LYS A 2 11.09 -11.80 14.53
CA LYS A 2 10.72 -10.38 14.70
C LYS A 2 11.71 -9.74 15.68
N LEU A 3 12.68 -8.98 15.16
CA LEU A 3 13.72 -8.33 15.96
C LEU A 3 13.11 -7.32 16.93
N ILE A 4 12.21 -6.46 16.39
CA ILE A 4 11.37 -5.54 17.14
C ILE A 4 9.93 -5.99 16.94
N ASN A 5 9.39 -6.78 17.88
CA ASN A 5 8.01 -7.27 17.79
C ASN A 5 7.00 -6.28 18.40
N THR A 6 7.46 -5.31 19.19
CA THR A 6 6.64 -4.33 19.91
C THR A 6 7.41 -3.02 19.92
N PHE A 7 6.77 -1.92 19.57
CA PHE A 7 7.39 -0.60 19.65
C PHE A 7 6.38 0.44 20.13
N GLY A 8 6.79 1.27 21.07
CA GLY A 8 5.97 2.35 21.59
C GLY A 8 6.74 3.62 21.88
N LEU A 9 6.04 4.75 21.81
CA LEU A 9 6.53 6.09 22.04
C LEU A 9 5.47 6.91 22.77
N LYS A 10 5.83 7.55 23.89
CA LYS A 10 4.98 8.59 24.50
C LYS A 10 5.73 9.90 24.57
N ASN A 11 4.94 10.98 24.51
CA ASN A 11 5.43 12.35 24.48
C ASN A 11 6.43 12.64 23.36
N TYR A 12 6.23 12.02 22.19
CA TYR A 12 7.16 12.09 21.07
C TYR A 12 6.48 12.67 19.81
N ARG A 13 6.84 13.91 19.47
CA ARG A 13 6.44 14.67 18.29
C ARG A 13 4.94 14.82 18.13
N VAL A 14 4.32 13.86 17.43
CA VAL A 14 2.87 13.83 17.16
C VAL A 14 2.12 12.82 18.03
N PHE A 15 2.86 12.08 18.87
CA PHE A 15 2.32 11.11 19.80
C PHE A 15 2.27 11.72 21.19
N ASP A 16 1.07 11.80 21.76
CA ASP A 16 0.85 12.41 23.05
C ASP A 16 1.45 11.59 24.21
N ASN A 17 1.44 12.18 25.39
CA ASN A 17 1.94 11.61 26.64
C ASN A 17 0.99 10.58 27.29
N SER A 18 -0.30 10.58 26.92
CA SER A 18 -1.33 9.75 27.58
C SER A 18 -1.57 8.40 26.88
N LYS A 19 -1.84 8.44 25.58
CA LYS A 19 -2.08 7.29 24.71
C LYS A 19 -0.82 6.91 23.96
N GLY A 20 -0.06 7.91 23.50
CA GLY A 20 1.14 7.72 22.68
C GLY A 20 0.93 6.82 21.47
N PHE A 21 2.01 6.18 21.06
CA PHE A 21 2.11 5.12 20.06
C PHE A 21 2.48 3.82 20.77
N MET A 22 1.80 2.72 20.46
CA MET A 22 2.20 1.39 20.93
C MET A 22 1.61 0.34 20.00
N GLU A 23 2.44 -0.35 19.25
CA GLU A 23 2.00 -1.32 18.24
C GLU A 23 2.92 -2.55 18.16
N GLU A 24 2.34 -3.70 17.82
CA GLU A 24 3.12 -4.92 17.57
C GLU A 24 3.49 -5.07 16.09
N PHE A 25 4.76 -5.20 15.77
CA PHE A 25 5.23 -5.32 14.40
C PHE A 25 5.29 -6.77 13.90
N THR A 26 4.99 -6.97 12.63
CA THR A 26 5.14 -8.24 11.90
C THR A 26 6.49 -8.29 11.18
N SER A 27 6.70 -9.29 10.32
CA SER A 27 7.90 -9.42 9.49
C SER A 27 8.00 -8.27 8.47
N ILE A 28 6.86 -7.82 7.92
CA ILE A 28 6.77 -6.69 6.98
C ILE A 28 5.67 -5.74 7.44
N ASN A 29 6.01 -4.48 7.69
CA ASN A 29 5.08 -3.46 8.16
C ASN A 29 5.06 -2.28 7.20
N LEU A 30 3.88 -1.93 6.68
CA LEU A 30 3.71 -0.78 5.79
C LEU A 30 3.15 0.40 6.59
N LEU A 31 3.93 1.46 6.77
CA LEU A 31 3.49 2.72 7.35
C LEU A 31 2.91 3.59 6.24
N THR A 32 1.60 3.85 6.29
CA THR A 32 0.92 4.70 5.30
C THR A 32 -0.10 5.61 5.96
N GLY A 33 -0.64 6.57 5.22
CA GLY A 33 -1.61 7.55 5.71
C GLY A 33 -1.25 9.00 5.40
N SER A 34 -1.99 9.94 5.97
CA SER A 34 -1.94 11.35 5.59
C SER A 34 -0.56 11.98 5.81
N ASN A 35 -0.28 13.08 5.13
CA ASN A 35 0.93 13.87 5.43
C ASN A 35 0.88 14.37 6.88
N ASN A 36 2.05 14.47 7.50
CA ASN A 36 2.22 14.87 8.91
C ASN A 36 1.47 13.99 9.94
N SER A 37 1.17 12.73 9.60
CA SER A 37 0.51 11.79 10.51
C SER A 37 1.43 11.11 11.53
N GLY A 38 2.75 11.22 11.36
CA GLY A 38 3.75 10.62 12.25
C GLY A 38 4.55 9.45 11.69
N LYS A 39 4.37 9.09 10.41
CA LYS A 39 5.11 7.99 9.76
C LYS A 39 6.63 8.14 9.92
N SER A 40 7.18 9.27 9.46
CA SER A 40 8.61 9.56 9.60
C SER A 40 9.03 9.81 11.06
N SER A 41 8.09 10.07 11.98
CA SER A 41 8.41 10.16 13.42
C SER A 41 8.73 8.79 14.01
N ILE A 42 7.98 7.74 13.64
CA ILE A 42 8.29 6.35 14.04
C ILE A 42 9.66 5.95 13.52
N VAL A 43 9.91 6.21 12.23
CA VAL A 43 11.18 5.88 11.57
C VAL A 43 12.37 6.57 12.26
N LYS A 44 12.26 7.88 12.51
CA LYS A 44 13.33 8.65 13.15
C LYS A 44 13.57 8.27 14.62
N ALA A 45 12.55 7.82 15.35
CA ALA A 45 12.74 7.33 16.71
C ALA A 45 13.60 6.06 16.75
N LEU A 46 13.36 5.11 15.85
CA LEU A 46 14.20 3.91 15.71
C LEU A 46 15.62 4.24 15.26
N GLN A 47 15.77 5.22 14.36
CA GLN A 47 17.09 5.72 13.94
C GLN A 47 17.85 6.38 15.10
N MET A 48 17.18 7.19 15.92
CA MET A 48 17.73 7.82 17.12
C MET A 48 18.23 6.77 18.12
N LEU A 49 17.43 5.73 18.39
CA LEU A 49 17.81 4.61 19.26
C LEU A 49 19.08 3.91 18.78
N LYS A 50 19.14 3.54 17.50
CA LYS A 50 20.35 2.94 16.90
C LYS A 50 21.57 3.81 17.10
N ASN A 51 21.43 5.11 16.84
CA ASN A 51 22.53 6.06 16.87
C ASN A 51 23.06 6.33 18.28
N SER A 52 22.20 6.16 19.29
CA SER A 52 22.49 6.34 20.72
C SER A 52 23.27 5.16 21.33
N ILE A 53 23.23 3.97 20.72
CA ILE A 53 23.87 2.75 21.26
C ILE A 53 25.25 2.46 20.66
N LYS A 54 25.60 3.08 19.51
CA LYS A 54 26.86 2.80 18.80
C LYS A 54 28.14 2.96 19.65
N GLU A 55 28.09 3.62 20.81
CA GLU A 55 29.25 3.93 21.65
C GLU A 55 29.21 3.28 23.05
N SER A 56 28.13 2.61 23.45
CA SER A 56 27.95 2.09 24.81
C SER A 56 27.50 0.63 24.85
N LYS A 57 28.15 -0.19 25.69
CA LYS A 57 27.78 -1.60 25.90
C LYS A 57 26.67 -1.79 26.94
N TYR A 58 26.54 -0.87 27.89
CA TYR A 58 25.55 -0.88 28.97
C TYR A 58 25.10 0.56 29.24
N PRO A 59 23.99 0.73 29.97
CA PRO A 59 22.83 1.57 29.62
C PRO A 59 23.15 2.86 28.86
N PHE A 60 22.34 3.15 27.84
CA PHE A 60 22.59 4.28 26.93
C PHE A 60 21.74 5.49 27.30
N SER A 61 22.29 6.68 27.07
CA SER A 61 21.54 7.93 26.93
C SER A 61 21.16 8.15 25.47
N LEU A 62 20.13 8.95 25.22
CA LEU A 62 19.78 9.37 23.86
C LEU A 62 20.71 10.50 23.41
N ASP A 63 21.37 10.28 22.27
CA ASP A 63 22.22 11.26 21.60
C ASP A 63 21.56 11.78 20.32
N LEU A 64 21.28 13.09 20.30
CA LEU A 64 20.67 13.81 19.18
C LEU A 64 21.67 14.60 18.34
N LYS A 65 22.97 14.52 18.64
CA LYS A 65 24.00 15.27 17.92
C LYS A 65 24.23 14.76 16.51
N LYS A 66 23.93 13.48 16.24
CA LYS A 66 24.12 12.89 14.91
C LYS A 66 23.17 13.52 13.90
N GLN A 67 23.73 13.99 12.79
CA GLN A 67 22.94 14.68 11.76
C GLN A 67 22.06 13.75 10.93
N GLU A 68 22.23 12.43 10.98
CA GLU A 68 21.49 11.50 10.12
C GLU A 68 19.96 11.55 10.33
N HIS A 69 19.50 11.70 11.58
CA HIS A 69 18.06 11.73 11.89
C HIS A 69 17.43 13.12 11.76
N LEU A 70 18.26 14.19 11.73
CA LEU A 70 17.84 15.60 11.63
C LEU A 70 16.69 15.92 12.61
N LEU A 71 16.86 15.53 13.86
CA LEU A 71 15.82 15.73 14.89
C LEU A 71 15.92 17.12 15.54
N GLY A 72 17.10 17.74 15.48
CA GLY A 72 17.37 18.98 16.21
C GLY A 72 17.63 18.70 17.68
N ASP A 73 17.29 19.66 18.54
CA ASP A 73 17.33 19.48 19.99
C ASP A 73 16.19 18.59 20.54
N PHE A 74 16.30 18.25 21.82
CA PHE A 74 15.34 17.42 22.54
C PHE A 74 13.95 18.08 22.62
N ASP A 75 13.87 19.42 22.67
CA ASP A 75 12.59 20.12 22.76
C ASP A 75 11.77 20.00 21.46
N ASN A 76 12.41 19.71 20.32
CA ASN A 76 11.73 19.36 19.06
C ASN A 76 11.18 17.94 19.04
N LEU A 77 11.61 17.08 19.98
CA LEU A 77 11.07 15.73 20.12
C LEU A 77 9.78 15.71 20.94
N LEU A 78 9.55 16.70 21.80
CA LEU A 78 8.46 16.66 22.77
C LEU A 78 7.14 17.08 22.13
N PHE A 79 6.09 16.29 22.37
CA PHE A 79 4.73 16.70 22.08
C PHE A 79 4.27 17.74 23.12
N ASP A 80 4.38 17.36 24.39
CA ASP A 80 4.19 18.21 25.56
C ASP A 80 5.57 18.66 26.06
N LYS A 81 5.84 19.96 25.91
CA LYS A 81 7.11 20.59 26.27
C LYS A 81 7.21 20.94 27.76
N GLU A 82 6.10 20.85 28.51
CA GLU A 82 6.13 21.04 29.97
C GLU A 82 6.74 19.80 30.63
N ASN A 83 6.38 18.61 30.14
CA ASN A 83 7.04 17.38 30.52
C ASN A 83 8.27 17.11 29.64
N ARG A 84 9.49 17.32 30.17
CA ARG A 84 10.75 17.15 29.42
C ARG A 84 11.29 15.72 29.47
N SER A 85 10.39 14.75 29.32
CA SER A 85 10.73 13.33 29.20
C SER A 85 10.04 12.67 28.02
N ILE A 86 10.68 11.64 27.46
CA ILE A 86 10.08 10.75 26.47
C ILE A 86 10.11 9.31 26.98
N GLU A 87 9.06 8.57 26.70
CA GLU A 87 8.98 7.15 27.04
C GLU A 87 9.09 6.34 25.75
N ILE A 88 10.00 5.36 25.75
CA ILE A 88 10.22 4.44 24.63
C ILE A 88 9.97 3.03 25.12
N ILE A 89 9.09 2.31 24.43
CA ILE A 89 8.72 0.93 24.78
C ILE A 89 9.29 -0.02 23.73
N LEU A 90 10.01 -1.03 24.18
CA LEU A 90 10.75 -1.98 23.35
C LEU A 90 10.47 -3.43 23.78
N PRO A 91 10.71 -4.43 22.91
CA PRO A 91 10.59 -5.83 23.32
C PRO A 91 11.64 -6.16 24.37
N TYR A 92 11.25 -6.95 25.37
CA TYR A 92 12.16 -7.45 26.38
C TYR A 92 12.01 -8.97 26.48
N THR A 93 13.14 -9.67 26.59
CA THR A 93 13.14 -11.12 26.81
C THR A 93 13.63 -11.37 28.21
N PHE A 94 12.88 -12.11 29.03
CA PHE A 94 13.25 -12.41 30.41
C PHE A 94 13.10 -13.92 30.62
N PHE A 95 14.16 -14.60 31.05
CA PHE A 95 14.18 -16.08 31.12
C PHE A 95 13.82 -16.78 29.79
N GLY A 96 14.23 -16.20 28.66
CA GLY A 96 13.87 -16.69 27.33
C GLY A 96 12.41 -16.43 26.93
N LEU A 97 11.54 -16.01 27.83
CA LEU A 97 10.16 -15.66 27.53
C LEU A 97 10.08 -14.31 26.82
N THR A 98 9.26 -14.23 25.77
CA THR A 98 9.18 -13.08 24.84
C THR A 98 7.92 -12.24 25.00
N ASN A 99 7.10 -12.53 26.01
CA ASN A 99 5.86 -11.81 26.32
C ASN A 99 6.09 -10.52 27.12
N PHE A 100 7.34 -10.05 27.26
CA PHE A 100 7.65 -8.84 28.01
C PHE A 100 7.98 -7.67 27.10
N SER A 101 7.73 -6.47 27.61
CA SER A 101 8.23 -5.22 27.07
C SER A 101 8.95 -4.44 28.16
N ILE A 102 9.97 -3.68 27.77
CA ILE A 102 10.64 -2.72 28.64
C ILE A 102 10.21 -1.31 28.23
N SER A 103 9.71 -0.55 29.19
CA SER A 103 9.52 0.90 29.07
C SER A 103 10.77 1.59 29.59
N LEU A 104 11.31 2.52 28.81
CA LEU A 104 12.50 3.32 29.10
C LEU A 104 12.11 4.80 29.06
N LEU A 105 12.25 5.50 30.19
CA LEU A 105 11.95 6.93 30.29
C LEU A 105 13.25 7.74 30.31
N PHE A 106 13.38 8.60 29.31
CA PHE A 106 14.53 9.47 29.11
C PHE A 106 14.16 10.92 29.39
N GLU A 107 14.98 11.60 30.18
CA GLU A 107 14.78 13.00 30.58
C GLU A 107 15.89 13.90 30.03
N ALA A 108 15.55 15.12 29.60
CA ALA A 108 16.53 16.08 29.15
C ALA A 108 17.60 16.38 30.23
N GLN A 109 18.88 16.36 29.85
CA GLN A 109 19.98 16.56 30.81
C GLN A 109 20.04 17.97 31.42
N SER A 110 19.52 18.98 30.72
CA SER A 110 19.49 20.38 31.18
C SER A 110 18.08 20.90 31.26
N GLU A 111 17.75 21.63 32.33
CA GLU A 111 16.52 22.42 32.46
C GLU A 111 16.44 23.58 31.46
N LYS A 112 17.55 23.93 30.79
CA LYS A 112 17.56 24.94 29.72
C LYS A 112 17.16 24.34 28.37
N LYS A 113 16.57 25.17 27.51
CA LYS A 113 16.21 24.80 26.13
C LYS A 113 17.45 24.49 25.29
N GLY A 114 17.34 23.55 24.35
CA GLY A 114 18.41 23.20 23.42
C GLY A 114 19.35 22.06 23.85
N SER A 115 18.91 21.17 24.75
CA SER A 115 19.67 19.94 25.07
C SER A 115 19.69 19.01 23.86
N TYR A 116 20.85 18.45 23.54
CA TYR A 116 20.99 17.40 22.52
C TYR A 116 21.11 16.00 23.11
N ASN A 117 21.08 15.89 24.45
CA ASN A 117 21.19 14.63 25.16
C ASN A 117 19.99 14.44 26.11
N ALA A 118 19.55 13.19 26.25
CA ALA A 118 18.60 12.80 27.28
C ALA A 118 19.06 11.53 27.99
N VAL A 119 18.86 11.50 29.29
CA VAL A 119 19.44 10.51 30.19
C VAL A 119 18.35 9.55 30.65
N LEU A 120 18.67 8.26 30.73
CA LEU A 120 17.74 7.26 31.24
C LEU A 120 17.51 7.50 32.74
N ARG A 121 16.25 7.72 33.12
CA ARG A 121 15.84 7.97 34.51
C ARG A 121 15.05 6.84 35.11
N GLU A 122 14.33 6.12 34.26
CA GLU A 122 13.44 5.08 34.71
C GLU A 122 13.37 3.98 33.67
N PHE A 123 13.28 2.75 34.16
CA PHE A 123 12.84 1.65 33.33
C PHE A 123 11.90 0.72 34.09
N GLN A 124 10.95 0.15 33.34
CA GLN A 124 9.97 -0.78 33.86
C GLN A 124 9.84 -1.97 32.91
N VAL A 125 9.77 -3.19 33.44
CA VAL A 125 9.48 -4.39 32.65
C VAL A 125 8.04 -4.81 32.90
N VAL A 126 7.28 -4.99 31.83
CA VAL A 126 5.83 -5.22 31.85
C VAL A 126 5.50 -6.55 31.16
N ASP A 127 4.62 -7.35 31.76
CA ASP A 127 4.01 -8.53 31.12
C ASP A 127 2.93 -8.09 30.16
N LYS A 128 3.09 -8.38 28.87
CA LYS A 128 2.10 -8.01 27.84
C LYS A 128 0.79 -8.79 27.97
N LYS A 129 0.76 -9.91 28.70
CA LYS A 129 -0.46 -10.73 28.87
C LYS A 129 -1.52 -10.00 29.68
N ASP A 130 -1.13 -9.28 30.73
CA ASP A 130 -2.06 -8.58 31.63
C ASP A 130 -1.66 -7.14 31.97
N ASN A 131 -0.63 -6.61 31.29
CA ASN A 131 -0.09 -5.26 31.46
C ASN A 131 0.36 -4.95 32.90
N LYS A 132 0.78 -5.96 33.67
CA LYS A 132 1.35 -5.76 35.00
C LYS A 132 2.86 -5.62 34.97
N ILE A 133 3.38 -4.75 35.82
CA ILE A 133 4.81 -4.53 36.01
C ILE A 133 5.42 -5.72 36.76
N LEU A 134 6.50 -6.27 36.23
CA LEU A 134 7.37 -7.26 36.89
C LEU A 134 8.30 -6.58 37.87
N TYR A 135 9.02 -5.57 37.38
CA TYR A 135 9.87 -4.71 38.21
C TYR A 135 10.02 -3.33 37.58
N SER A 136 10.23 -2.35 38.43
CA SER A 136 10.39 -0.94 38.09
C SER A 136 11.54 -0.34 38.88
N PHE A 137 12.33 0.51 38.22
CA PHE A 137 13.42 1.26 38.81
C PHE A 137 13.35 2.70 38.35
N VAL A 138 13.28 3.64 39.30
CA VAL A 138 13.09 5.07 39.05
C VAL A 138 14.14 5.84 39.82
N TYR A 139 15.00 6.57 39.12
CA TYR A 139 15.86 7.55 39.74
C TYR A 139 15.10 8.86 39.99
N ARG A 140 15.25 9.40 41.18
CA ARG A 140 14.90 10.79 41.50
C ARG A 140 15.99 11.46 42.33
N LYS A 141 16.07 12.78 42.21
CA LYS A 141 16.90 13.60 43.11
C LYS A 141 16.34 13.54 44.54
N ALA A 142 17.24 13.65 45.51
CA ALA A 142 16.86 13.80 46.91
C ALA A 142 16.23 15.18 47.12
N THR A 143 15.33 15.30 48.09
CA THR A 143 14.88 16.61 48.57
C THR A 143 15.89 17.18 49.55
N GLU A 144 15.90 18.50 49.74
CA GLU A 144 16.76 19.15 50.75
C GLU A 144 16.54 18.57 52.16
N GLU A 145 15.30 18.19 52.48
CA GLU A 145 14.95 17.54 53.75
C GLU A 145 15.55 16.13 53.86
N GLU A 146 15.47 15.33 52.79
CA GLU A 146 16.07 13.99 52.76
C GLU A 146 17.61 14.03 52.84
N GLU A 147 18.26 15.04 52.24
CA GLU A 147 19.72 15.23 52.35
C GLU A 147 20.13 15.54 53.79
N ILE A 148 19.37 16.38 54.49
CA ILE A 148 19.61 16.73 55.90
C ILE A 148 19.41 15.50 56.79
N ASP A 149 18.29 14.80 56.62
CA ASP A 149 17.98 13.60 57.39
C ASP A 149 19.02 12.50 57.19
N TYR A 150 19.49 12.32 55.95
CA TYR A 150 20.54 11.35 55.62
C TYR A 150 21.85 11.67 56.35
N LYS A 151 22.23 12.94 56.39
CA LYS A 151 23.42 13.40 57.12
C LYS A 151 23.31 13.15 58.62
N ILE A 152 22.16 13.46 59.21
CA ILE A 152 21.91 13.23 60.64
C ILE A 152 21.97 11.73 60.96
N ASP A 153 21.36 10.88 60.13
CA ASP A 153 21.40 9.43 60.29
C ASP A 153 22.84 8.89 60.17
N PHE A 154 23.62 9.38 59.20
CA PHE A 154 25.03 9.02 59.07
C PHE A 154 25.85 9.40 60.31
N GLU A 155 25.69 10.62 60.81
CA GLU A 155 26.40 11.09 62.02
C GLU A 155 26.03 10.26 63.24
N LYS A 156 24.76 9.85 63.37
CA LYS A 156 24.29 8.96 64.43
C LYS A 156 24.89 7.56 64.31
N ARG A 157 24.84 6.93 63.14
CA ARG A 157 25.46 5.61 62.89
C ARG A 157 26.95 5.64 63.19
N ARG A 158 27.64 6.70 62.77
CA ARG A 158 29.07 6.89 63.06
C ARG A 158 29.34 7.00 64.56
N ALA A 159 28.52 7.76 65.30
CA ALA A 159 28.66 7.88 66.75
C ALA A 159 28.44 6.54 67.46
N GLU A 160 27.45 5.76 67.03
CA GLU A 160 27.20 4.40 67.53
C GLU A 160 28.38 3.46 67.25
N GLU A 161 28.94 3.46 66.02
CA GLU A 161 30.12 2.66 65.69
C GLU A 161 31.36 3.05 66.50
N GLU A 162 31.58 4.36 66.71
CA GLU A 162 32.67 4.85 67.57
C GLU A 162 32.49 4.39 69.04
N GLU A 163 31.26 4.28 69.54
CA GLU A 163 30.96 3.77 70.87
C GLU A 163 31.13 2.24 70.97
N GLU A 164 30.73 1.48 69.96
CA GLU A 164 30.99 0.03 69.86
C GLU A 164 32.49 -0.28 69.84
N LEU A 165 33.27 0.60 69.21
CA LEU A 165 34.72 0.50 69.16
C LEU A 165 35.37 0.81 70.51
N ARG A 166 34.91 1.88 71.18
CA ARG A 166 35.38 2.24 72.53
C ARG A 166 35.03 1.18 73.56
N SER A 167 33.87 0.53 73.43
CA SER A 167 33.41 -0.54 74.33
C SER A 167 34.03 -1.91 74.00
N GLY A 168 34.84 -2.03 72.94
CA GLY A 168 35.51 -3.27 72.54
C GLY A 168 34.58 -4.34 71.96
N LYS A 169 33.31 -4.01 71.72
CA LYS A 169 32.30 -4.92 71.14
C LYS A 169 32.56 -5.19 69.65
N ARG A 170 33.26 -4.29 68.97
CA ARG A 170 33.58 -4.39 67.54
C ARG A 170 35.06 -4.11 67.30
N LYS A 171 35.70 -4.87 66.39
CA LYS A 171 37.08 -4.64 65.94
C LYS A 171 37.05 -4.14 64.50
N ILE A 172 37.68 -2.98 64.20
CA ILE A 172 37.77 -2.48 62.82
C ILE A 172 38.66 -3.42 62.01
N ARG A 173 38.17 -3.86 60.84
CA ARG A 173 38.89 -4.81 59.97
C ARG A 173 40.01 -4.15 59.12
N TRP A 174 40.02 -2.82 58.95
CA TRP A 174 40.95 -2.08 58.06
C TRP A 174 41.33 -0.62 58.45
N GLY A 175 41.05 -0.17 59.67
CA GLY A 175 41.56 1.10 60.23
C GLY A 175 40.96 2.44 59.74
N ILE A 176 40.00 2.47 58.81
CA ILE A 176 39.39 3.72 58.30
C ILE A 176 37.90 3.76 58.66
N PRO A 177 37.42 4.76 59.42
CA PRO A 177 35.99 4.95 59.65
C PRO A 177 35.29 5.35 58.34
N PRO A 178 34.02 4.96 58.13
CA PRO A 178 33.28 5.32 56.92
C PRO A 178 33.30 6.84 56.72
N ARG A 179 33.60 7.26 55.48
CA ARG A 179 33.56 8.68 55.10
C ARG A 179 32.11 9.06 54.80
N TYR A 180 31.76 10.30 55.13
CA TYR A 180 30.48 10.84 54.73
C TYR A 180 30.54 11.15 53.23
N SER A 181 29.68 10.50 52.46
CA SER A 181 29.38 10.89 51.09
C SER A 181 27.99 11.53 51.04
N PRO A 182 27.85 12.76 50.51
CA PRO A 182 26.56 13.41 50.41
C PRO A 182 25.56 12.61 49.57
N LEU A 183 24.30 12.62 50.00
CA LEU A 183 23.19 12.03 49.25
C LEU A 183 22.89 12.88 48.01
N VAL A 184 22.85 12.24 46.85
CA VAL A 184 22.49 12.86 45.56
C VAL A 184 21.06 12.53 45.17
N GLY A 185 20.60 11.31 45.47
CA GLY A 185 19.26 10.87 45.11
C GLY A 185 18.92 9.48 45.58
N TYR A 186 17.81 8.96 45.08
CA TYR A 186 17.37 7.61 45.34
C TYR A 186 17.00 6.90 44.04
N ILE A 187 17.23 5.59 44.02
CA ILE A 187 16.55 4.67 43.11
C ILE A 187 15.41 4.05 43.88
N GLU A 188 14.20 4.47 43.54
CA GLU A 188 12.97 3.84 44.00
C GLU A 188 12.71 2.61 43.14
N TRP A 189 12.37 1.51 43.79
CA TRP A 189 12.19 0.24 43.11
C TRP A 189 10.96 -0.49 43.59
N SER A 190 10.40 -1.30 42.69
CA SER A 190 9.33 -2.24 42.99
C SER A 190 9.54 -3.54 42.26
N ILE A 191 9.27 -4.67 42.92
CA ILE A 191 9.35 -6.01 42.34
C ILE A 191 8.05 -6.76 42.68
N ASN A 192 7.41 -7.31 41.66
CA ASN A 192 6.20 -8.12 41.76
C ASN A 192 6.58 -9.60 41.86
N LEU A 193 6.58 -10.13 43.09
CA LEU A 193 7.03 -11.49 43.39
C LEU A 193 6.09 -12.54 42.79
N ASP A 194 4.79 -12.29 42.84
CA ASP A 194 3.78 -13.16 42.26
C ASP A 194 3.98 -13.33 40.75
N LYS A 195 4.25 -12.23 40.04
CA LYS A 195 4.45 -12.29 38.58
C LYS A 195 5.73 -12.98 38.18
N ILE A 196 6.80 -12.77 38.93
CA ILE A 196 8.06 -13.49 38.72
C ILE A 196 7.83 -14.99 38.97
N ARG A 197 7.14 -15.34 40.06
CA ARG A 197 6.79 -16.72 40.39
C ARG A 197 5.93 -17.37 39.31
N GLU A 198 4.87 -16.71 38.85
CA GLU A 198 3.95 -17.20 37.81
C GLU A 198 4.73 -17.56 36.53
N ASN A 199 5.55 -16.62 36.06
CA ASN A 199 6.33 -16.80 34.83
C ASN A 199 7.41 -17.88 34.99
N ILE A 200 8.17 -17.90 36.09
CA ILE A 200 9.21 -18.92 36.32
C ILE A 200 8.60 -20.32 36.57
N SER A 201 7.45 -20.40 37.24
CA SER A 201 6.75 -21.68 37.45
C SER A 201 6.33 -22.32 36.13
N SER A 202 5.90 -21.49 35.16
CA SER A 202 5.52 -21.96 33.81
C SER A 202 6.68 -22.59 33.03
N LEU A 203 7.93 -22.26 33.39
CA LEU A 203 9.14 -22.79 32.76
C LEU A 203 9.61 -24.11 33.38
N LYS A 204 9.08 -24.51 34.53
CA LYS A 204 9.56 -25.71 35.26
C LYS A 204 9.39 -26.99 34.45
N GLU A 205 8.25 -27.16 33.79
CA GLU A 205 7.99 -28.34 32.96
C GLU A 205 8.95 -28.38 31.76
N VAL A 206 9.19 -27.23 31.13
CA VAL A 206 10.16 -27.11 30.04
C VAL A 206 11.58 -27.47 30.51
N TYR A 207 11.96 -27.01 31.70
CA TYR A 207 13.26 -27.31 32.29
C TYR A 207 13.43 -28.80 32.61
N ASN A 208 12.41 -29.43 33.19
CA ASN A 208 12.43 -30.87 33.48
C ASN A 208 12.58 -31.70 32.19
N ASN A 209 11.83 -31.34 31.14
CA ASN A 209 11.95 -31.98 29.83
C ASN A 209 13.37 -31.82 29.23
N TYR A 210 13.99 -30.65 29.42
CA TYR A 210 15.39 -30.42 29.04
C TYR A 210 16.35 -31.33 29.82
N LEU A 211 16.14 -31.52 31.13
CA LEU A 211 16.99 -32.38 31.95
C LEU A 211 16.86 -33.88 31.59
N GLU A 212 15.65 -34.34 31.25
CA GLU A 212 15.37 -35.74 30.87
C GLU A 212 16.01 -36.13 29.53
N ASP A 213 16.06 -35.20 28.56
CA ASP A 213 16.60 -35.45 27.22
C ASP A 213 17.68 -34.43 26.82
N LYS A 214 18.70 -34.28 27.66
CA LYS A 214 19.83 -33.38 27.38
C LYS A 214 20.53 -33.69 26.06
N VAL A 215 20.52 -34.95 25.63
CA VAL A 215 21.19 -35.38 24.40
C VAL A 215 20.41 -34.89 23.18
N SER A 216 19.07 -34.98 23.15
CA SER A 216 18.30 -34.36 22.06
C SER A 216 18.33 -32.84 22.13
N TRP A 217 18.33 -32.24 23.33
CA TRP A 217 18.29 -30.78 23.48
C TRP A 217 19.64 -30.08 23.20
N ARG A 218 20.76 -30.69 23.59
CA ARG A 218 22.11 -30.23 23.21
C ARG A 218 22.54 -30.77 21.86
N GLY A 219 21.82 -31.78 21.36
CA GLY A 219 22.07 -32.41 20.08
C GLY A 219 21.42 -31.67 18.92
N GLN A 220 20.13 -31.37 19.00
CA GLN A 220 19.57 -30.35 18.13
C GLN A 220 20.31 -29.04 18.35
N SER A 221 20.54 -28.27 17.29
CA SER A 221 21.13 -26.97 17.50
C SER A 221 20.16 -26.14 18.37
N LEU A 222 20.67 -25.43 19.39
CA LEU A 222 19.84 -24.61 20.28
C LEU A 222 18.96 -23.61 19.49
N GLU A 223 19.34 -23.30 18.26
CA GLU A 223 18.63 -22.45 17.31
C GLU A 223 17.47 -23.16 16.57
N GLU A 224 17.49 -24.48 16.42
CA GLU A 224 16.33 -25.28 15.95
C GLU A 224 15.24 -25.37 17.02
N LEU A 225 15.64 -25.61 18.26
CA LEU A 225 14.74 -25.57 19.40
C LEU A 225 14.06 -24.21 19.52
N ASP A 226 14.84 -23.13 19.42
CA ASP A 226 14.32 -21.77 19.36
C ASP A 226 13.24 -21.59 18.28
N LYS A 227 13.38 -22.20 17.10
CA LYS A 227 12.39 -22.07 16.02
C LYS A 227 11.06 -22.71 16.41
N ILE A 228 11.10 -23.84 17.11
CA ILE A 228 9.93 -24.60 17.58
C ILE A 228 9.28 -23.88 18.77
N THR A 229 10.09 -23.44 19.73
CA THR A 229 9.61 -22.87 21.00
C THR A 229 9.16 -21.42 20.87
N ARG A 230 9.65 -20.68 19.86
CA ARG A 230 9.27 -19.26 19.65
C ARG A 230 7.80 -19.08 19.32
N ASP A 231 7.17 -20.01 18.61
CA ASP A 231 5.73 -19.97 18.34
C ASP A 231 4.91 -20.07 19.64
N HIS A 232 5.53 -20.59 20.70
CA HIS A 232 4.98 -20.68 22.05
C HIS A 232 5.52 -19.60 23.00
N GLY A 233 6.23 -18.60 22.47
CA GLY A 233 6.73 -17.45 23.21
C GLY A 233 8.04 -17.66 23.97
N LEU A 234 8.79 -18.73 23.70
CA LEU A 234 10.04 -19.07 24.37
C LEU A 234 11.23 -19.11 23.40
N VAL A 235 12.34 -18.49 23.78
CA VAL A 235 13.66 -18.63 23.17
C VAL A 235 14.46 -19.59 24.04
N ALA A 236 14.43 -20.88 23.68
CA ALA A 236 15.07 -21.97 24.42
C ALA A 236 16.58 -21.76 24.60
N SER A 237 17.28 -21.23 23.60
CA SER A 237 18.72 -20.93 23.66
C SER A 237 19.05 -19.93 24.77
N LEU A 238 18.29 -18.81 24.83
CA LEU A 238 18.43 -17.80 25.89
C LEU A 238 18.04 -18.36 27.26
N PHE A 239 17.05 -19.24 27.31
CA PHE A 239 16.66 -19.91 28.56
C PHE A 239 17.76 -20.87 29.07
N ILE A 240 18.29 -21.74 28.21
CA ILE A 240 19.26 -22.79 28.58
C ILE A 240 20.64 -22.20 28.88
N ASN A 241 21.13 -21.29 28.05
CA ASN A 241 22.48 -20.72 28.20
C ASN A 241 22.65 -19.91 29.49
N CYS A 242 21.56 -19.56 30.16
CA CYS A 242 21.61 -18.86 31.45
C CYS A 242 21.81 -19.81 32.64
N PHE A 243 21.68 -21.13 32.47
CA PHE A 243 22.04 -22.10 33.49
C PHE A 243 23.46 -22.60 33.21
N LYS A 244 24.47 -22.00 33.86
CA LYS A 244 25.88 -22.41 33.70
C LYS A 244 26.11 -23.88 34.05
N GLU A 245 25.36 -24.39 35.02
CA GLU A 245 25.30 -25.79 35.43
C GLU A 245 23.83 -26.19 35.63
N ASP A 246 23.55 -27.49 35.64
CA ASP A 246 22.19 -27.99 35.78
C ASP A 246 21.70 -27.81 37.23
N LEU A 247 20.63 -27.03 37.42
CA LEU A 247 19.93 -26.92 38.69
C LEU A 247 19.19 -28.21 39.01
N SER A 248 19.23 -28.58 40.28
CA SER A 248 18.34 -29.61 40.81
C SER A 248 16.89 -29.11 40.85
N THR A 249 15.94 -30.04 40.72
CA THR A 249 14.51 -29.72 40.87
C THR A 249 14.19 -29.17 42.26
N GLU A 250 14.93 -29.63 43.29
CA GLU A 250 14.81 -29.13 44.67
C GLU A 250 15.22 -27.66 44.81
N GLU A 251 16.31 -27.22 44.18
CA GLU A 251 16.73 -25.82 44.19
C GLU A 251 15.71 -24.89 43.51
N TRP A 252 15.08 -25.37 42.43
CA TRP A 252 14.01 -24.64 41.75
C TRP A 252 12.77 -24.48 42.65
N ASP A 253 12.35 -25.57 43.30
CA ASP A 253 11.20 -25.56 44.21
C ASP A 253 11.45 -24.73 45.47
N ALA A 254 12.67 -24.75 46.00
CA ALA A 254 13.08 -23.90 47.10
C ALA A 254 12.96 -22.41 46.73
N PHE A 255 13.40 -22.03 45.53
CA PHE A 255 13.27 -20.66 45.04
C PHE A 255 11.80 -20.24 44.86
N LEU A 256 10.97 -21.06 44.22
CA LEU A 256 9.54 -20.78 44.06
C LEU A 256 8.82 -20.66 45.40
N THR A 257 9.17 -21.50 46.37
CA THR A 257 8.64 -21.44 47.74
C THR A 257 9.04 -20.13 48.43
N LYS A 258 10.28 -19.67 48.24
CA LYS A 258 10.75 -18.39 48.79
C LYS A 258 10.00 -17.19 48.22
N LEU A 259 9.56 -17.24 46.96
CA LEU A 259 8.72 -16.22 46.33
C LEU A 259 7.26 -16.26 46.82
N SER A 260 6.83 -17.34 47.48
CA SER A 260 5.44 -17.56 47.90
C SER A 260 5.09 -16.89 49.25
N LYS A 261 5.82 -15.87 49.67
CA LYS A 261 5.60 -15.16 50.95
C LYS A 261 4.30 -14.34 50.91
N GLU A 262 3.82 -13.89 52.08
CA GLU A 262 2.57 -13.11 52.21
C GLU A 262 2.57 -11.80 51.40
N GLU A 263 3.74 -11.21 51.15
CA GLU A 263 3.88 -10.01 50.32
C GLU A 263 3.95 -10.36 48.83
N THR A 264 2.96 -9.92 48.06
CA THR A 264 2.86 -10.13 46.61
C THR A 264 3.76 -9.16 45.82
N GLN A 265 4.09 -8.03 46.42
CA GLN A 265 4.91 -6.97 45.84
C GLN A 265 5.78 -6.36 46.94
N ILE A 266 7.08 -6.21 46.62
CA ILE A 266 8.05 -5.55 47.49
C ILE A 266 8.48 -4.22 46.87
N THR A 267 8.76 -3.23 47.71
CA THR A 267 9.21 -1.91 47.30
C THR A 267 10.32 -1.41 48.22
N GLY A 268 11.12 -0.47 47.73
CA GLY A 268 12.13 0.18 48.54
C GLY A 268 12.78 1.35 47.84
N LYS A 269 13.76 1.95 48.53
CA LYS A 269 14.62 3.00 47.98
C LYS A 269 16.08 2.70 48.30
N ALA A 270 16.96 2.82 47.30
CA ALA A 270 18.40 2.69 47.45
C ALA A 270 19.03 4.09 47.30
N PRO A 271 19.85 4.57 48.28
CA PRO A 271 20.50 5.87 48.17
C PRO A 271 21.55 5.84 47.06
N ILE A 272 21.71 6.98 46.40
CA ILE A 272 22.82 7.30 45.49
C ILE A 272 23.61 8.44 46.12
N GLU A 273 24.90 8.21 46.33
CA GLU A 273 25.82 9.13 46.99
C GLU A 273 26.77 9.79 45.97
N GLU A 274 27.46 10.87 46.36
CA GLU A 274 28.46 11.50 45.47
C GLU A 274 29.62 10.54 45.16
N ASP A 275 29.98 9.67 46.10
CA ASP A 275 31.07 8.71 45.95
C ASP A 275 30.74 7.62 44.92
N ASP A 276 29.45 7.36 44.66
CA ASP A 276 29.02 6.41 43.62
C ASP A 276 29.41 6.91 42.21
N PHE A 277 29.65 8.22 42.04
CA PHE A 277 30.12 8.80 40.78
C PHE A 277 31.64 8.80 40.66
N ILE A 278 32.38 8.20 41.59
CA ILE A 278 33.83 8.14 41.56
C ILE A 278 34.27 6.80 40.95
N SER A 279 35.18 6.86 39.98
CA SER A 279 35.85 5.65 39.49
C SER A 279 36.96 5.22 40.45
N GLU A 280 37.02 3.93 40.78
CA GLU A 280 38.12 3.34 41.57
C GLU A 280 39.47 3.34 40.79
N GLU A 281 39.43 3.48 39.47
CA GLU A 281 40.61 3.50 38.60
C GLU A 281 40.75 4.83 37.84
N ASP A 282 41.95 5.43 37.86
CA ASP A 282 42.28 6.74 37.27
C ASP A 282 42.04 6.83 35.74
N PHE A 283 41.74 5.72 35.06
CA PHE A 283 41.57 5.64 33.60
C PHE A 283 40.16 5.21 33.15
N ILE A 284 39.24 4.96 34.08
CA ILE A 284 37.85 4.63 33.76
C ILE A 284 37.01 5.91 33.92
N GLU A 285 36.20 6.22 32.90
CA GLU A 285 35.26 7.35 32.99
C GLU A 285 34.32 7.14 34.20
N PRO A 286 34.08 8.19 35.01
CA PRO A 286 33.20 8.06 36.15
C PRO A 286 31.79 7.66 35.69
N PRO A 287 31.11 6.76 36.44
CA PRO A 287 29.81 6.25 36.03
C PRO A 287 28.80 7.40 35.95
N LYS A 288 27.94 7.35 34.94
CA LYS A 288 26.83 8.28 34.79
C LYS A 288 25.62 7.74 35.53
N ILE A 289 24.57 8.56 35.64
CA ILE A 289 23.38 8.15 36.38
C ILE A 289 22.65 6.98 35.72
N GLU A 290 22.67 6.89 34.39
CA GLU A 290 22.15 5.72 33.68
C GLU A 290 22.89 4.44 34.08
N ASP A 291 24.22 4.50 34.24
CA ASP A 291 25.06 3.38 34.69
C ASP A 291 24.69 2.96 36.11
N LEU A 292 24.57 3.92 37.03
CA LEU A 292 24.17 3.67 38.41
C LEU A 292 22.76 3.07 38.48
N LEU A 293 21.81 3.54 37.66
CA LEU A 293 20.47 2.99 37.58
C LEU A 293 20.50 1.49 37.22
N TYR A 294 21.33 1.12 36.25
CA TYR A 294 21.51 -0.27 35.82
C TYR A 294 22.19 -1.14 36.89
N TYR A 295 23.32 -0.67 37.44
CA TYR A 295 24.08 -1.43 38.45
C TYR A 295 23.27 -1.64 39.73
N GLN A 296 22.57 -0.61 40.20
CA GLN A 296 21.71 -0.72 41.38
C GLN A 296 20.51 -1.62 41.11
N ALA A 297 19.88 -1.54 39.94
CA ALA A 297 18.81 -2.46 39.59
C ALA A 297 19.28 -3.93 39.64
N LYS A 298 20.46 -4.19 39.07
CA LYS A 298 21.11 -5.51 39.13
C LYS A 298 21.33 -5.98 40.57
N GLU A 299 21.89 -5.14 41.43
CA GLU A 299 22.13 -5.46 42.85
C GLU A 299 20.83 -5.68 43.63
N ILE A 300 19.83 -4.82 43.43
CA ILE A 300 18.52 -4.90 44.08
C ILE A 300 17.83 -6.20 43.68
N LEU A 301 17.83 -6.56 42.39
CA LEU A 301 17.28 -7.84 41.92
C LEU A 301 18.02 -9.01 42.55
N SER A 302 19.35 -9.00 42.52
CA SER A 302 20.16 -10.08 43.12
C SER A 302 19.92 -10.25 44.62
N LYS A 303 19.80 -9.14 45.36
CA LYS A 303 19.61 -9.16 46.82
C LYS A 303 18.23 -9.64 47.23
N ASN A 304 17.19 -9.24 46.49
CA ASN A 304 15.81 -9.57 46.82
C ASN A 304 15.35 -10.91 46.23
N LEU A 305 15.86 -11.29 45.06
CA LEU A 305 15.54 -12.54 44.35
C LEU A 305 16.72 -13.52 44.44
N GLN A 306 17.19 -13.82 45.64
CA GLN A 306 18.38 -14.68 45.80
C GLN A 306 18.06 -16.10 45.32
N TRP A 307 18.57 -16.42 44.14
CA TRP A 307 18.57 -17.73 43.52
C TRP A 307 20.02 -18.08 43.21
N GLU A 308 20.62 -18.86 44.13
CA GLU A 308 22.01 -19.27 44.07
C GLU A 308 22.09 -20.74 43.69
N ALA A 309 22.93 -21.08 42.72
CA ALA A 309 23.33 -22.46 42.46
C ALA A 309 24.73 -22.70 43.06
N LEU A 310 24.91 -23.83 43.75
CA LEU A 310 26.19 -24.22 44.31
C LEU A 310 27.12 -24.68 43.19
N LYS A 311 28.22 -23.95 42.96
CA LYS A 311 29.32 -24.44 42.12
C LYS A 311 30.25 -25.35 42.90
N GLU A 312 30.80 -26.38 42.24
CA GLU A 312 31.91 -27.18 42.80
C GLU A 312 33.14 -26.32 43.13
N ASN A 313 33.34 -25.19 42.42
CA ASN A 313 34.35 -24.17 42.70
C ASN A 313 33.70 -22.92 43.32
N LYS A 314 33.56 -22.90 44.66
CA LYS A 314 33.42 -21.80 45.67
C LYS A 314 32.80 -20.41 45.35
N ASP A 315 32.49 -20.03 44.12
CA ASP A 315 31.84 -18.78 43.76
C ASP A 315 30.34 -19.03 43.59
N ASN A 316 29.51 -18.40 44.42
CA ASN A 316 28.06 -18.51 44.34
C ASN A 316 27.57 -17.93 43.00
N TYR A 317 26.93 -18.76 42.18
CA TYR A 317 26.37 -18.33 40.91
C TYR A 317 25.03 -17.62 41.13
N ARG A 318 24.92 -16.34 40.72
CA ARG A 318 23.71 -15.53 40.87
C ARG A 318 22.88 -15.55 39.60
N ILE A 319 21.91 -16.44 39.57
CA ILE A 319 21.11 -16.73 38.37
C ILE A 319 20.37 -15.48 37.88
N ILE A 320 19.66 -14.78 38.78
CA ILE A 320 18.87 -13.57 38.44
C ILE A 320 19.72 -12.43 37.88
N GLU A 321 20.94 -12.25 38.42
CA GLU A 321 21.87 -11.22 37.97
C GLU A 321 22.28 -11.46 36.51
N ASP A 322 22.75 -12.68 36.20
CA ASP A 322 23.11 -13.06 34.83
C ASP A 322 21.91 -12.94 33.86
N TYR A 323 20.70 -13.29 34.29
CA TYR A 323 19.50 -13.12 33.46
C TYR A 323 19.22 -11.68 33.12
N PHE A 324 19.29 -10.77 34.10
CA PHE A 324 19.08 -9.34 33.86
C PHE A 324 20.13 -8.81 32.86
N MET A 325 21.40 -9.17 33.03
CA MET A 325 22.50 -8.78 32.15
C MET A 325 22.29 -9.29 30.71
N ASN A 326 21.99 -10.58 30.54
CA ASN A 326 21.76 -11.19 29.22
C ASN A 326 20.52 -10.60 28.53
N SER A 327 19.47 -10.29 29.31
CA SER A 327 18.24 -9.68 28.79
C SER A 327 18.49 -8.24 28.30
N TRP A 328 19.31 -7.48 29.04
CA TRP A 328 19.74 -6.15 28.62
C TRP A 328 20.65 -6.18 27.40
N GLU A 329 21.61 -7.11 27.37
CA GLU A 329 22.48 -7.29 26.19
C GLU A 329 21.64 -7.65 24.96
N ASN A 330 20.65 -8.52 25.10
CA ASN A 330 19.74 -8.86 24.00
C ASN A 330 18.95 -7.63 23.50
N LEU A 331 18.49 -6.76 24.41
CA LEU A 331 17.85 -5.48 24.04
C LEU A 331 18.80 -4.60 23.23
N VAL A 332 20.04 -4.42 23.69
CA VAL A 332 21.08 -3.62 23.01
C VAL A 332 21.43 -4.20 21.64
N GLN A 333 21.54 -5.52 21.52
CA GLN A 333 21.78 -6.22 20.26
C GLN A 333 20.62 -6.01 19.26
N ARG A 334 19.36 -6.06 19.72
CA ARG A 334 18.18 -5.77 18.89
C ARG A 334 18.21 -4.35 18.34
N ILE A 335 18.58 -3.37 19.15
CA ILE A 335 18.64 -1.97 18.69
C ILE A 335 19.83 -1.75 17.74
N SER A 336 20.96 -2.41 17.99
CA SER A 336 22.14 -2.37 17.11
C SER A 336 21.87 -2.95 15.71
N ALA A 337 20.98 -3.94 15.62
CA ALA A 337 20.61 -4.61 14.36
C ALA A 337 19.56 -3.84 13.52
N ILE A 338 19.16 -2.64 13.95
CA ILE A 338 18.34 -1.72 13.13
C ILE A 338 19.18 -1.19 11.98
N ASN A 339 18.61 -1.11 10.78
CA ASN A 339 19.21 -0.54 9.58
C ASN A 339 18.21 0.35 8.87
N TYR A 340 18.69 1.38 8.17
CA TYR A 340 17.84 2.43 7.63
C TYR A 340 18.34 2.91 6.28
N ILE A 341 17.41 3.09 5.34
CA ILE A 341 17.60 3.77 4.06
C ILE A 341 16.64 4.94 4.00
N SER A 342 17.17 6.15 3.84
CA SER A 342 16.38 7.37 3.64
C SER A 342 15.89 7.50 2.19
N ALA A 343 14.82 8.27 1.99
CA ALA A 343 14.48 8.79 0.67
C ALA A 343 15.63 9.70 0.20
N ILE A 344 16.26 9.34 -0.93
CA ILE A 344 17.54 9.82 -1.46
C ILE A 344 17.92 11.26 -1.05
N LYS A 345 19.04 11.40 -0.33
CA LYS A 345 19.76 12.67 -0.08
C LYS A 345 21.18 12.69 -0.65
N GLU A 346 21.45 11.76 -1.56
CA GLU A 346 22.80 11.44 -2.02
C GLU A 346 23.26 12.39 -3.11
N GLU A 347 24.53 12.82 -3.03
CA GLU A 347 25.12 13.65 -4.05
C GLU A 347 25.24 12.88 -5.37
N ASN A 348 24.80 13.51 -6.46
CA ASN A 348 24.86 12.94 -7.79
C ASN A 348 26.27 13.12 -8.38
N VAL A 349 27.23 12.31 -7.93
CA VAL A 349 28.65 12.42 -8.28
C VAL A 349 29.15 11.19 -9.03
N ARG A 350 30.15 11.38 -9.89
CA ARG A 350 30.79 10.28 -10.64
C ARG A 350 31.70 9.42 -9.76
N SER A 351 32.30 10.02 -8.75
CA SER A 351 33.17 9.36 -7.78
C SER A 351 32.84 9.82 -6.38
N TYR A 352 32.84 8.88 -5.45
CA TYR A 352 32.59 9.15 -4.03
C TYR A 352 33.90 9.19 -3.27
N ASN A 353 34.02 10.09 -2.30
CA ASN A 353 35.20 10.17 -1.45
C ASN A 353 35.19 9.02 -0.43
N ALA A 354 36.15 8.09 -0.53
CA ALA A 354 36.29 6.94 0.35
C ALA A 354 36.58 7.32 1.82
N SER A 355 37.09 8.53 2.08
CA SER A 355 37.30 9.04 3.44
C SER A 355 36.05 9.68 4.07
N SER A 356 34.98 9.85 3.28
CA SER A 356 33.72 10.39 3.80
C SER A 356 33.05 9.39 4.74
N ASN A 357 32.59 9.89 5.89
CA ASN A 357 31.75 9.14 6.83
C ASN A 357 30.27 9.36 6.49
N SER A 358 29.86 8.97 5.28
CA SER A 358 28.46 8.97 4.89
C SER A 358 27.88 7.55 4.94
N PRO A 359 26.60 7.38 5.33
CA PRO A 359 25.95 6.07 5.35
C PRO A 359 26.07 5.31 4.02
N PHE A 360 26.13 6.05 2.92
CA PHE A 360 26.31 5.51 1.59
C PHE A 360 27.69 4.96 1.31
N VAL A 361 28.72 5.76 1.59
CA VAL A 361 30.11 5.35 1.38
C VAL A 361 30.40 4.14 2.26
N ASP A 362 29.84 4.10 3.47
CA ASP A 362 29.90 2.94 4.34
C ASP A 362 29.14 1.73 3.77
N LEU A 363 27.99 1.93 3.12
CA LEU A 363 27.29 0.85 2.39
C LEU A 363 28.11 0.34 1.19
N LEU A 364 28.73 1.22 0.41
CA LEU A 364 29.57 0.84 -0.73
C LEU A 364 30.74 -0.03 -0.29
N LYS A 365 31.46 0.39 0.77
CA LYS A 365 32.57 -0.38 1.35
C LYS A 365 32.12 -1.75 1.86
N ARG A 366 30.96 -1.82 2.53
CA ARG A 366 30.40 -3.08 3.02
C ARG A 366 29.91 -4.00 1.90
N PHE A 367 29.44 -3.44 0.79
CA PHE A 367 29.00 -4.23 -0.37
C PHE A 367 30.17 -4.77 -1.19
N GLU A 368 31.34 -4.12 -1.19
CA GLU A 368 32.53 -4.59 -1.93
C GLU A 368 32.92 -6.04 -1.58
N VAL A 369 32.73 -6.44 -0.31
CA VAL A 369 33.05 -7.79 0.18
C VAL A 369 31.92 -8.81 -0.02
N VAL A 370 30.73 -8.36 -0.45
CA VAL A 370 29.62 -9.25 -0.77
C VAL A 370 29.90 -9.90 -2.11
N ASP A 371 29.59 -11.20 -2.25
CA ASP A 371 29.65 -11.86 -3.54
C ASP A 371 28.68 -11.17 -4.52
N MET A 372 29.25 -10.36 -5.42
CA MET A 372 28.51 -9.56 -6.41
C MET A 372 27.73 -10.44 -7.40
N ASN A 373 28.04 -11.74 -7.46
CA ASN A 373 27.30 -12.75 -8.22
C ASN A 373 26.20 -13.46 -7.42
N SER A 374 25.84 -12.97 -6.23
CA SER A 374 24.73 -13.56 -5.49
C SER A 374 23.45 -13.58 -6.34
N ASP A 375 22.78 -14.74 -6.35
CA ASP A 375 21.55 -14.95 -7.13
C ASP A 375 20.50 -13.85 -6.89
N PHE A 376 20.50 -13.25 -5.70
CA PHE A 376 19.57 -12.18 -5.34
C PHE A 376 19.85 -10.87 -6.08
N VAL A 377 21.11 -10.39 -6.08
CA VAL A 377 21.48 -9.13 -6.74
C VAL A 377 21.18 -9.23 -8.23
N LYS A 378 21.68 -10.29 -8.88
CA LYS A 378 21.46 -10.51 -10.31
C LYS A 378 19.97 -10.60 -10.65
N LYS A 379 19.21 -11.42 -9.91
CA LYS A 379 17.77 -11.59 -10.13
C LYS A 379 17.03 -10.27 -10.13
N TYR A 380 17.26 -9.41 -9.13
CA TYR A 380 16.51 -8.16 -9.03
C TYR A 380 17.02 -7.10 -10.01
N LEU A 381 18.33 -7.01 -10.27
CA LEU A 381 18.83 -6.14 -11.34
C LEU A 381 18.21 -6.46 -12.70
N GLU A 382 18.06 -7.75 -13.03
CA GLU A 382 17.43 -8.20 -14.27
C GLU A 382 15.92 -7.96 -14.24
N ALA A 383 15.24 -8.28 -13.14
CA ALA A 383 13.78 -8.11 -13.01
C ALA A 383 13.35 -6.63 -13.07
N PHE A 384 14.20 -5.72 -12.59
CA PHE A 384 14.00 -4.27 -12.71
C PHE A 384 14.50 -3.71 -14.04
N GLU A 385 15.01 -4.54 -14.95
CA GLU A 385 15.51 -4.13 -16.28
C GLU A 385 16.67 -3.12 -16.19
N ILE A 386 17.48 -3.20 -15.14
CA ILE A 386 18.61 -2.29 -14.88
C ILE A 386 19.91 -2.86 -15.47
N GLY A 387 20.22 -4.12 -15.17
CA GLY A 387 21.51 -4.73 -15.51
C GLY A 387 21.67 -6.13 -14.94
N ARG A 388 22.91 -6.60 -14.88
CA ARG A 388 23.29 -7.96 -14.44
C ARG A 388 24.18 -7.96 -13.21
N GLU A 389 25.05 -6.96 -13.07
CA GLU A 389 26.08 -6.89 -12.03
C GLU A 389 26.32 -5.45 -11.60
N ILE A 390 26.53 -5.22 -10.31
CA ILE A 390 27.03 -3.97 -9.75
C ILE A 390 28.53 -4.14 -9.49
N GLN A 391 29.35 -3.24 -10.02
CA GLN A 391 30.79 -3.21 -9.83
C GLN A 391 31.18 -1.99 -9.01
N ILE A 392 31.94 -2.23 -7.93
CA ILE A 392 32.53 -1.18 -7.08
C ILE A 392 34.04 -1.24 -7.25
N GLU A 393 34.63 -0.11 -7.63
CA GLU A 393 36.08 0.05 -7.71
C GLU A 393 36.53 1.06 -6.65
N ILE A 394 37.17 0.55 -5.59
CA ILE A 394 37.78 1.39 -4.55
C ILE A 394 39.24 1.64 -4.91
N ASN A 395 39.59 2.92 -5.07
CA ASN A 395 40.97 3.34 -5.26
C ASN A 395 41.52 3.99 -3.98
N PRO A 396 42.25 3.24 -3.14
CA PRO A 396 42.75 3.75 -1.86
C PRO A 396 43.77 4.89 -2.03
N LYS A 397 44.52 4.91 -3.15
CA LYS A 397 45.52 5.96 -3.43
C LYS A 397 44.88 7.33 -3.66
N TYR A 398 43.73 7.36 -4.33
CA TYR A 398 42.99 8.60 -4.63
C TYR A 398 41.79 8.82 -3.72
N GLN A 399 41.59 7.94 -2.71
CA GLN A 399 40.42 7.95 -1.82
C GLN A 399 39.11 8.07 -2.61
N SER A 400 38.99 7.35 -3.72
CA SER A 400 37.81 7.42 -4.59
C SER A 400 37.12 6.07 -4.72
N ILE A 401 35.79 6.08 -4.73
CA ILE A 401 34.96 4.92 -5.03
C ILE A 401 34.18 5.21 -6.30
N LEU A 402 34.31 4.33 -7.29
CA LEU A 402 33.52 4.36 -8.53
C LEU A 402 32.50 3.22 -8.47
N VAL A 403 31.26 3.52 -8.85
CA VAL A 403 30.18 2.54 -8.89
C VAL A 403 29.60 2.50 -10.29
N SER A 404 29.51 1.31 -10.84
CA SER A 404 29.05 1.08 -12.21
C SER A 404 28.21 -0.19 -12.30
N ILE A 405 27.35 -0.26 -13.29
CA ILE A 405 26.47 -1.40 -13.55
C ILE A 405 26.75 -1.93 -14.94
N THR A 406 26.91 -3.24 -15.04
CA THR A 406 26.88 -3.95 -16.32
C THR A 406 25.43 -4.08 -16.75
N THR A 407 25.03 -3.35 -17.79
CA THR A 407 23.65 -3.35 -18.32
C THR A 407 23.30 -4.69 -19.00
N LEU A 408 22.02 -4.89 -19.34
CA LEU A 408 21.55 -6.11 -20.01
C LEU A 408 22.18 -6.34 -21.39
N ASP A 409 22.68 -5.27 -22.04
CA ASP A 409 23.41 -5.31 -23.32
C ASP A 409 24.93 -5.47 -23.13
N ASP A 410 25.38 -5.83 -21.93
CA ASP A 410 26.80 -6.01 -21.56
C ASP A 410 27.65 -4.73 -21.69
N VAL A 411 27.01 -3.56 -21.60
CA VAL A 411 27.68 -2.25 -21.55
C VAL A 411 27.80 -1.78 -20.10
N LYS A 412 29.01 -1.38 -19.68
CA LYS A 412 29.28 -0.76 -18.38
C LYS A 412 28.77 0.69 -18.38
N ARG A 413 27.94 1.05 -17.39
CA ARG A 413 27.45 2.42 -17.17
C ARG A 413 27.67 2.85 -15.73
N ASP A 414 28.06 4.10 -15.51
CA ASP A 414 28.26 4.64 -14.18
C ASP A 414 26.91 4.81 -13.45
N LEU A 415 26.88 4.59 -12.13
CA LEU A 415 25.68 4.76 -11.31
C LEU A 415 25.07 6.15 -11.47
N VAL A 416 25.92 7.18 -11.60
CA VAL A 416 25.56 8.59 -11.79
C VAL A 416 24.66 8.82 -13.01
N ASP A 417 24.81 8.01 -14.06
CA ASP A 417 24.07 8.15 -15.32
C ASP A 417 22.66 7.54 -15.25
N PHE A 418 22.32 6.84 -14.15
CA PHE A 418 20.96 6.37 -13.88
C PHE A 418 20.09 7.44 -13.21
N GLY A 419 18.78 7.38 -13.47
CA GLY A 419 17.80 8.24 -12.81
C GLY A 419 17.73 7.99 -11.30
N TYR A 420 17.28 8.99 -10.55
CA TYR A 420 17.21 8.92 -9.08
C TYR A 420 16.47 7.68 -8.55
N GLY A 421 15.31 7.33 -9.12
CA GLY A 421 14.57 6.12 -8.69
C GLY A 421 15.39 4.83 -8.80
N ILE A 422 16.12 4.65 -9.91
CA ILE A 422 16.98 3.48 -10.11
C ILE A 422 18.13 3.44 -9.09
N LYS A 423 18.70 4.61 -8.74
CA LYS A 423 19.73 4.70 -7.70
C LYS A 423 19.21 4.19 -6.35
N GLN A 424 18.05 4.68 -5.90
CA GLN A 424 17.43 4.20 -4.64
C GLN A 424 17.22 2.70 -4.65
N LEU A 425 16.76 2.16 -5.76
CA LEU A 425 16.56 0.72 -5.90
C LEU A 425 17.86 -0.08 -5.78
N ILE A 426 18.94 0.40 -6.40
CA ILE A 426 20.27 -0.19 -6.26
C ILE A 426 20.74 -0.14 -4.80
N LEU A 427 20.53 0.98 -4.10
CA LEU A 427 20.84 1.09 -2.66
C LEU A 427 20.12 0.03 -1.84
N ILE A 428 18.83 -0.18 -2.10
CA ILE A 428 18.02 -1.17 -1.40
C ILE A 428 18.54 -2.59 -1.69
N ILE A 429 18.83 -2.92 -2.96
CA ILE A 429 19.39 -4.22 -3.34
C ILE A 429 20.74 -4.45 -2.63
N MET A 430 21.62 -3.45 -2.63
CA MET A 430 22.92 -3.51 -1.97
C MET A 430 22.77 -3.72 -0.46
N GLN A 431 21.92 -2.93 0.19
CA GLN A 431 21.73 -3.01 1.64
C GLN A 431 21.13 -4.35 2.07
N ILE A 432 20.16 -4.90 1.33
CA ILE A 432 19.63 -6.25 1.60
C ILE A 432 20.74 -7.29 1.47
N SER A 433 21.58 -7.18 0.43
CA SER A 433 22.66 -8.13 0.18
C SER A 433 23.76 -8.06 1.24
N VAL A 434 24.12 -6.85 1.68
CA VAL A 434 25.03 -6.64 2.81
C VAL A 434 24.46 -7.26 4.08
N LEU A 435 23.18 -7.02 4.39
CA LEU A 435 22.55 -7.61 5.58
C LEU A 435 22.49 -9.13 5.51
N ALA A 436 22.21 -9.70 4.34
CA ALA A 436 22.26 -11.14 4.14
C ALA A 436 23.67 -11.68 4.39
N HIS A 437 24.70 -11.05 3.82
CA HIS A 437 26.08 -11.47 3.98
C HIS A 437 26.57 -11.35 5.43
N GLU A 438 26.44 -10.17 6.06
CA GLU A 438 26.93 -9.88 7.42
C GLU A 438 26.24 -10.74 8.49
N ASN A 439 24.97 -11.11 8.26
CA ASN A 439 24.21 -11.94 9.17
C ASN A 439 24.30 -13.43 8.85
N THR A 440 25.07 -13.84 7.84
CA THR A 440 25.27 -15.25 7.54
C THR A 440 25.97 -15.96 8.70
N ARG A 441 25.37 -17.06 9.15
CA ARG A 441 25.92 -17.98 10.14
C ARG A 441 26.00 -19.36 9.50
N ASN A 442 27.17 -19.97 9.60
CA ASN A 442 27.41 -21.33 9.12
C ASN A 442 27.17 -22.28 10.29
N GLU A 443 26.29 -23.24 10.09
CA GLU A 443 25.92 -24.21 11.11
C GLU A 443 26.08 -25.64 10.57
N TYR A 444 26.60 -26.52 11.42
CA TYR A 444 26.74 -27.94 11.13
C TYR A 444 25.59 -28.69 11.79
N GLY A 445 24.80 -29.39 10.99
CA GLY A 445 23.75 -30.29 11.49
C GLY A 445 24.33 -31.57 12.10
N TYR A 446 23.46 -32.36 12.73
CA TYR A 446 23.85 -33.61 13.40
C TYR A 446 24.42 -34.68 12.45
N ASP A 447 24.05 -34.61 11.17
CA ASP A 447 24.48 -35.52 10.12
C ASP A 447 25.62 -34.93 9.25
N ASP A 448 26.40 -33.97 9.77
CA ASP A 448 27.41 -33.19 9.04
C ASP A 448 26.83 -32.39 7.83
N GLU A 449 25.51 -32.24 7.76
CA GLU A 449 24.85 -31.41 6.75
C GLU A 449 25.07 -29.92 7.03
N TYR A 450 25.52 -29.21 6.00
CA TYR A 450 25.85 -27.79 6.08
C TYR A 450 24.64 -26.92 5.78
N TYR A 451 24.22 -26.11 6.76
CA TYR A 451 23.10 -25.18 6.58
C TYR A 451 23.55 -23.73 6.78
N ILE A 452 23.09 -22.86 5.88
CA ILE A 452 23.28 -21.41 5.98
C ILE A 452 22.07 -20.83 6.71
N ARG A 453 22.33 -20.08 7.79
CA ARG A 453 21.31 -19.30 8.50
C ARG A 453 21.63 -17.82 8.47
N TYR A 454 20.60 -17.02 8.72
CA TYR A 454 20.73 -15.57 8.78
C TYR A 454 20.26 -15.07 10.15
N ALA A 455 21.16 -14.41 10.89
CA ALA A 455 20.82 -13.69 12.10
C ALA A 455 19.78 -12.59 11.79
N PRO A 456 18.84 -12.31 12.71
CA PRO A 456 17.78 -11.34 12.45
C PRO A 456 18.33 -9.93 12.31
N SER A 457 17.77 -9.16 11.38
CA SER A 457 18.01 -7.71 11.27
C SER A 457 16.71 -6.97 10.97
N LEU A 458 16.69 -5.66 11.24
CA LEU A 458 15.57 -4.79 10.87
C LEU A 458 16.04 -3.81 9.79
N LEU A 459 15.32 -3.73 8.68
CA LEU A 459 15.53 -2.75 7.61
C LEU A 459 14.33 -1.81 7.52
N ILE A 460 14.58 -0.52 7.75
CA ILE A 460 13.60 0.55 7.64
C ILE A 460 13.86 1.31 6.34
N ILE A 461 12.82 1.52 5.53
CA ILE A 461 12.96 2.14 4.20
C ILE A 461 11.90 3.22 4.06
N GLU A 462 12.34 4.43 3.71
CA GLU A 462 11.44 5.55 3.39
C GLU A 462 11.19 5.64 1.88
N GLU A 463 9.92 5.67 1.51
CA GLU A 463 9.41 5.92 0.15
C GLU A 463 10.21 5.17 -0.94
N PRO A 464 10.35 3.83 -0.86
CA PRO A 464 11.13 3.08 -1.84
C PRO A 464 10.55 3.19 -3.26
N GLU A 465 9.28 3.57 -3.40
CA GLU A 465 8.61 3.81 -4.67
C GLU A 465 8.99 5.12 -5.37
N SER A 466 9.70 6.03 -4.69
CA SER A 466 9.90 7.40 -5.17
C SER A 466 10.62 7.42 -6.53
N ASN A 467 10.05 8.15 -7.49
CA ASN A 467 10.55 8.23 -8.87
C ASN A 467 10.63 6.88 -9.62
N LEU A 468 10.00 5.81 -9.13
CA LEU A 468 9.93 4.52 -9.81
C LEU A 468 8.65 4.37 -10.63
N HIS A 469 8.79 3.68 -11.77
CA HIS A 469 7.65 3.26 -12.59
C HIS A 469 6.71 2.32 -11.79
N PRO A 470 5.37 2.44 -11.90
CA PRO A 470 4.40 1.61 -11.16
C PRO A 470 4.66 0.09 -11.20
N LYS A 471 5.10 -0.42 -12.37
CA LYS A 471 5.55 -1.81 -12.55
C LYS A 471 6.60 -2.22 -11.53
N TRP A 472 7.62 -1.37 -11.34
CA TRP A 472 8.72 -1.62 -10.42
C TRP A 472 8.32 -1.39 -8.96
N GLN A 473 7.40 -0.46 -8.69
CA GLN A 473 6.83 -0.31 -7.35
C GLN A 473 6.14 -1.60 -6.88
N SER A 474 5.47 -2.31 -7.78
CA SER A 474 4.91 -3.63 -7.46
C SER A 474 6.03 -4.66 -7.20
N LEU A 475 7.05 -4.73 -8.07
CA LEU A 475 8.14 -5.69 -7.94
C LEU A 475 8.96 -5.54 -6.63
N LEU A 476 9.01 -4.34 -6.04
CA LEU A 476 9.57 -4.12 -4.71
C LEU A 476 8.93 -5.04 -3.65
N ALA A 477 7.62 -5.29 -3.70
CA ALA A 477 6.96 -6.17 -2.74
C ALA A 477 7.42 -7.62 -2.86
N ASP A 478 7.68 -8.12 -4.08
CA ASP A 478 8.27 -9.45 -4.28
C ASP A 478 9.68 -9.50 -3.66
N MET A 479 10.49 -8.45 -3.87
CA MET A 479 11.85 -8.32 -3.31
C MET A 479 11.86 -8.29 -1.78
N PHE A 480 11.01 -7.49 -1.16
CA PHE A 480 10.92 -7.41 0.29
C PHE A 480 10.41 -8.71 0.91
N THR A 481 9.46 -9.38 0.24
CA THR A 481 8.98 -10.70 0.68
C THR A 481 10.08 -11.75 0.65
N GLU A 482 10.87 -11.79 -0.43
CA GLU A 482 12.01 -12.70 -0.51
C GLU A 482 13.09 -12.37 0.52
N ALA A 483 13.45 -11.09 0.68
CA ALA A 483 14.44 -10.66 1.66
C ALA A 483 14.02 -11.04 3.09
N SER A 484 12.73 -10.88 3.42
CA SER A 484 12.22 -11.24 4.73
C SER A 484 12.22 -12.75 4.97
N ASN A 485 11.74 -13.53 4.01
CA ASN A 485 11.62 -14.99 4.14
C ASN A 485 12.98 -15.70 4.06
N LYS A 486 13.87 -15.26 3.18
CA LYS A 486 15.16 -15.92 2.91
C LYS A 486 16.26 -15.48 3.85
N PHE A 487 16.35 -14.17 4.13
CA PHE A 487 17.48 -13.58 4.87
C PHE A 487 17.12 -13.17 6.30
N ASN A 488 15.93 -13.51 6.79
CA ASN A 488 15.47 -13.19 8.15
C ASN A 488 15.48 -11.68 8.46
N ILE A 489 15.21 -10.85 7.44
CA ILE A 489 15.16 -9.40 7.54
C ILE A 489 13.73 -8.98 7.87
N GLN A 490 13.53 -8.36 9.04
CA GLN A 490 12.29 -7.64 9.35
C GLN A 490 12.30 -6.32 8.58
N ILE A 491 11.17 -5.92 8.00
CA ILE A 491 11.09 -4.74 7.13
C ILE A 491 10.00 -3.79 7.62
N ILE A 492 10.32 -2.50 7.72
CA ILE A 492 9.36 -1.42 7.94
C ILE A 492 9.48 -0.46 6.76
N ILE A 493 8.36 -0.21 6.07
CA ILE A 493 8.34 0.59 4.85
C ILE A 493 7.40 1.77 5.07
N GLU A 494 7.91 2.99 5.02
CA GLU A 494 7.06 4.17 4.85
C GLU A 494 6.72 4.29 3.35
N THR A 495 5.41 4.24 3.02
CA THR A 495 4.98 4.21 1.63
C THR A 495 3.65 4.94 1.41
N HIS A 496 3.57 5.57 0.25
CA HIS A 496 2.39 6.16 -0.36
C HIS A 496 1.94 5.38 -1.61
N SER A 497 2.59 4.26 -1.92
CA SER A 497 2.31 3.47 -3.12
C SER A 497 1.11 2.54 -2.92
N GLU A 498 0.02 2.84 -3.61
CA GLU A 498 -1.09 1.92 -3.80
C GLU A 498 -0.65 0.62 -4.50
N TYR A 499 0.28 0.70 -5.45
CA TYR A 499 0.80 -0.46 -6.19
C TYR A 499 1.53 -1.44 -5.26
N LEU A 500 2.33 -0.93 -4.33
CA LEU A 500 3.03 -1.75 -3.34
C LEU A 500 2.02 -2.49 -2.44
N ILE A 501 1.01 -1.77 -1.91
CA ILE A 501 -0.02 -2.38 -1.07
C ILE A 501 -0.80 -3.45 -1.85
N ARG A 502 -1.26 -3.14 -3.06
CA ARG A 502 -2.00 -4.10 -3.91
C ARG A 502 -1.18 -5.34 -4.22
N LYS A 503 0.13 -5.20 -4.43
CA LYS A 503 0.98 -6.36 -4.68
C LYS A 503 1.17 -7.23 -3.43
N PHE A 504 1.26 -6.64 -2.24
CA PHE A 504 1.22 -7.42 -1.00
C PHE A 504 -0.10 -8.18 -0.83
N GLN A 505 -1.25 -7.61 -1.20
CA GLN A 505 -2.52 -8.32 -1.23
C GLN A 505 -2.43 -9.58 -2.12
N THR A 506 -1.91 -9.42 -3.34
CA THR A 506 -1.71 -10.54 -4.27
C THR A 506 -0.76 -11.60 -3.71
N LEU A 507 0.35 -11.21 -3.06
CA LEU A 507 1.30 -12.16 -2.47
C LEU A 507 0.69 -12.99 -1.33
N VAL A 508 -0.20 -12.39 -0.54
CA VAL A 508 -0.96 -13.11 0.49
C VAL A 508 -1.97 -14.06 -0.14
N ALA A 509 -2.74 -13.60 -1.14
CA ALA A 509 -3.70 -14.43 -1.87
C ALA A 509 -3.03 -15.64 -2.56
N GLU A 510 -1.83 -15.45 -3.12
CA GLU A 510 -1.01 -16.49 -3.75
C GLU A 510 -0.31 -17.42 -2.74
N LYS A 511 -0.49 -17.21 -1.43
CA LYS A 511 0.17 -17.95 -0.34
C LYS A 511 1.71 -17.90 -0.37
N LYS A 512 2.29 -16.90 -1.05
CA LYS A 512 3.73 -16.61 -1.02
C LYS A 512 4.15 -15.84 0.23
N LEU A 513 3.19 -15.20 0.89
CA LEU A 513 3.35 -14.47 2.15
C LEU A 513 2.19 -14.85 3.08
N LYS A 514 2.48 -15.16 4.36
CA LYS A 514 1.42 -15.43 5.32
C LYS A 514 0.79 -14.11 5.78
N GLN A 515 -0.53 -14.09 5.95
CA GLN A 515 -1.25 -12.88 6.39
C GLN A 515 -0.76 -12.30 7.72
N GLN A 516 -0.23 -13.14 8.62
CA GLN A 516 0.32 -12.73 9.92
C GLN A 516 1.74 -12.12 9.85
N ASP A 517 2.39 -12.26 8.70
CA ASP A 517 3.75 -11.76 8.47
C ASP A 517 3.74 -10.36 7.84
N VAL A 518 2.58 -9.85 7.41
CA VAL A 518 2.43 -8.53 6.82
C VAL A 518 1.26 -7.75 7.40
N LYS A 519 1.46 -6.47 7.68
CA LYS A 519 0.37 -5.57 8.09
C LYS A 519 0.58 -4.16 7.58
N ILE A 520 -0.51 -3.39 7.52
CA ILE A 520 -0.45 -1.95 7.26
C ILE A 520 -0.80 -1.22 8.54
N LEU A 521 0.01 -0.24 8.90
CA LEU A 521 -0.26 0.76 9.92
C LEU A 521 -0.72 2.01 9.19
N TYR A 522 -2.02 2.31 9.31
CA TYR A 522 -2.60 3.53 8.77
C TYR A 522 -2.58 4.64 9.82
N LEU A 523 -1.80 5.70 9.56
CA LEU A 523 -1.60 6.82 10.47
C LEU A 523 -2.39 8.06 10.00
N ARG A 524 -3.14 8.67 10.92
CA ARG A 524 -3.90 9.91 10.73
C ARG A 524 -3.23 11.09 11.43
N GLY A 525 -3.42 12.30 10.91
CA GLY A 525 -2.98 13.51 11.58
C GLY A 525 -3.75 13.75 12.90
N ILE A 526 -3.10 14.40 13.88
CA ILE A 526 -3.72 14.73 15.19
C ILE A 526 -5.04 15.51 15.02
N ASN A 527 -5.12 16.38 14.00
CA ASN A 527 -6.34 17.19 13.77
C ASN A 527 -7.45 16.43 13.02
N GLN A 528 -7.18 15.21 12.55
CA GLN A 528 -8.14 14.34 11.84
C GLN A 528 -8.77 13.30 12.77
N THR A 529 -8.34 13.21 14.04
CA THR A 529 -8.86 12.25 15.02
C THR A 529 -10.17 12.69 15.69
N ILE A 530 -10.91 13.66 15.12
CA ILE A 530 -12.17 14.11 15.72
C ILE A 530 -13.37 13.30 15.18
N GLN A 531 -14.07 12.69 16.15
CA GLN A 531 -15.17 11.71 16.13
C GLN A 531 -14.85 10.28 15.66
N GLY A 532 -14.41 9.46 16.63
CA GLY A 532 -14.60 7.99 16.63
C GLY A 532 -13.45 7.15 16.06
N LYS A 533 -12.50 7.73 15.31
CA LYS A 533 -11.38 7.00 14.71
C LYS A 533 -10.09 7.14 15.52
N LYS A 534 -9.27 6.08 15.58
CA LYS A 534 -7.97 6.12 16.27
C LYS A 534 -6.94 6.89 15.44
N GLN A 535 -5.90 7.44 16.07
CA GLN A 535 -4.78 8.06 15.32
C GLN A 535 -4.07 7.02 14.44
N ILE A 536 -4.06 5.77 14.87
CA ILE A 536 -3.39 4.67 14.20
C ILE A 536 -4.36 3.49 14.15
N GLU A 537 -4.51 2.92 12.97
CA GLU A 537 -5.31 1.71 12.76
C GLU A 537 -4.48 0.65 12.04
N ASN A 538 -4.55 -0.57 12.57
CA ASN A 538 -3.97 -1.74 11.94
C ASN A 538 -4.94 -2.24 10.87
N VAL A 539 -4.49 -2.28 9.61
CA VAL A 539 -5.19 -2.97 8.54
C VAL A 539 -4.52 -4.32 8.37
N LEU A 540 -5.30 -5.37 8.66
CA LEU A 540 -4.89 -6.76 8.52
C LEU A 540 -5.27 -7.27 7.13
N PHE A 541 -4.46 -8.19 6.62
CA PHE A 541 -4.77 -8.91 5.38
C PHE A 541 -5.64 -10.13 5.69
N GLY A 542 -6.68 -10.33 4.89
CA GLY A 542 -7.39 -11.60 4.81
C GLY A 542 -6.56 -12.67 4.13
N ASP A 543 -6.96 -13.92 4.26
CA ASP A 543 -6.24 -15.07 3.70
C ASP A 543 -6.32 -15.11 2.17
N ASP A 544 -7.33 -14.45 1.60
CA ASP A 544 -7.55 -14.16 0.19
C ASP A 544 -6.86 -12.86 -0.29
N GLY A 545 -6.11 -12.19 0.59
CA GLY A 545 -5.46 -10.91 0.32
C GLY A 545 -6.37 -9.68 0.48
N SER A 546 -7.63 -9.84 0.88
CA SER A 546 -8.54 -8.71 1.12
C SER A 546 -8.03 -7.80 2.25
N ILE A 547 -8.37 -6.51 2.18
CA ILE A 547 -8.13 -5.53 3.26
C ILE A 547 -9.40 -4.69 3.46
N ASP A 548 -9.62 -4.18 4.68
CA ASP A 548 -10.76 -3.30 4.94
C ASP A 548 -10.44 -1.87 4.46
N PHE A 549 -10.90 -1.54 3.25
CA PHE A 549 -10.73 -0.22 2.66
C PHE A 549 -11.43 0.90 3.45
N LYS A 550 -12.40 0.60 4.34
CA LYS A 550 -13.11 1.62 5.14
C LYS A 550 -12.23 2.27 6.20
N ILE A 551 -11.11 1.62 6.55
CA ILE A 551 -10.12 2.16 7.47
C ILE A 551 -9.41 3.37 6.84
N PHE A 552 -9.13 3.33 5.54
CA PHE A 552 -8.46 4.44 4.86
C PHE A 552 -9.39 5.65 4.76
N ASP A 553 -8.86 6.83 5.08
CA ASP A 553 -9.56 8.07 4.80
C ASP A 553 -9.44 8.43 3.32
N GLY A 554 -10.21 9.43 2.87
CA GLY A 554 -10.20 9.86 1.47
C GLY A 554 -8.86 10.47 1.04
N GLY A 555 -8.55 10.35 -0.24
CA GLY A 555 -7.32 10.83 -0.88
C GLY A 555 -6.22 9.78 -1.05
N PHE A 556 -6.50 8.50 -0.82
CA PHE A 556 -5.54 7.41 -1.01
C PHE A 556 -5.98 6.44 -2.11
N PHE A 557 -6.88 5.49 -1.83
CA PHE A 557 -7.38 4.52 -2.82
C PHE A 557 -8.50 5.08 -3.71
N ASP A 558 -9.18 6.14 -3.26
CA ASP A 558 -10.35 6.72 -3.90
C ASP A 558 -10.00 7.89 -4.84
N GLU A 559 -8.78 8.42 -4.77
CA GLU A 559 -8.40 9.61 -5.54
C GLU A 559 -8.40 9.35 -7.05
N ASN A 560 -7.85 8.21 -7.48
CA ASN A 560 -7.87 7.84 -8.89
C ASN A 560 -9.31 7.71 -9.43
N TYR A 561 -10.18 7.04 -8.68
CA TYR A 561 -11.59 6.92 -9.02
C TYR A 561 -12.31 8.27 -9.05
N LYS A 562 -12.03 9.17 -8.09
CA LYS A 562 -12.56 10.54 -8.08
C LYS A 562 -12.10 11.34 -9.30
N LEU A 563 -10.84 11.23 -9.68
CA LEU A 563 -10.30 11.89 -10.86
C LEU A 563 -10.90 11.33 -12.15
N GLU A 564 -11.06 10.01 -12.25
CA GLU A 564 -11.72 9.36 -13.38
C GLU A 564 -13.18 9.80 -13.51
N LEU A 565 -13.94 9.78 -12.41
CA LEU A 565 -15.30 10.31 -12.38
C LEU A 565 -15.37 11.80 -12.72
N SER A 566 -14.44 12.59 -12.20
CA SER A 566 -14.35 14.03 -12.49
C SER A 566 -14.11 14.26 -13.99
N LEU A 567 -13.17 13.52 -14.59
CA LEU A 567 -12.90 13.57 -16.01
C LEU A 567 -14.12 13.15 -16.84
N LEU A 568 -14.79 12.07 -16.46
CA LEU A 568 -16.03 11.63 -17.11
C LEU A 568 -17.13 12.70 -17.04
N ASN A 569 -17.27 13.38 -15.90
CA ASN A 569 -18.21 14.49 -15.75
C ASN A 569 -17.84 15.69 -16.64
N ILE A 570 -16.56 16.05 -16.70
CA ILE A 570 -16.06 17.12 -17.59
C ILE A 570 -16.32 16.77 -19.05
N GLN A 571 -16.01 15.54 -19.47
CA GLN A 571 -16.27 15.06 -20.82
C GLN A 571 -17.76 15.08 -21.16
N ARG A 572 -18.62 14.63 -20.24
CA ARG A 572 -20.08 14.71 -20.37
C ARG A 572 -20.54 16.16 -20.53
N ASP A 573 -20.07 17.07 -19.69
CA ASP A 573 -20.52 18.46 -19.70
C ASP A 573 -19.99 19.23 -20.92
N SER A 574 -18.78 18.90 -21.38
CA SER A 574 -18.23 19.36 -22.67
C SER A 574 -19.10 18.91 -23.82
N PHE A 575 -19.44 17.61 -23.88
CA PHE A 575 -20.35 17.07 -24.89
C PHE A 575 -21.73 17.75 -24.85
N LEU A 576 -22.32 17.95 -23.66
CA LEU A 576 -23.59 18.66 -23.52
C LEU A 576 -23.49 20.12 -23.95
N THR A 577 -22.36 20.77 -23.71
CA THR A 577 -22.09 22.15 -24.12
C THR A 577 -21.89 22.27 -25.62
N GLU A 578 -21.16 21.36 -26.25
CA GLU A 578 -21.04 21.25 -27.71
C GLU A 578 -22.39 20.97 -28.34
N LEU A 579 -23.18 20.07 -27.76
CA LEU A 579 -24.54 19.78 -28.21
C LEU A 579 -25.45 21.01 -28.07
N LYS A 580 -25.31 21.80 -26.99
CA LYS A 580 -26.02 23.09 -26.84
C LYS A 580 -25.52 24.15 -27.80
N LYS A 581 -24.20 24.27 -28.03
CA LYS A 581 -23.61 25.18 -29.00
C LYS A 581 -24.00 24.82 -30.42
N PHE A 582 -24.07 23.54 -30.76
CA PHE A 582 -24.60 23.06 -32.03
C PHE A 582 -26.09 23.43 -32.17
N LYS A 583 -26.88 23.22 -31.11
CA LYS A 583 -28.27 23.71 -31.03
C LYS A 583 -28.37 25.24 -31.08
N GLN A 584 -27.40 25.98 -30.54
CA GLN A 584 -27.40 27.44 -30.50
C GLN A 584 -26.79 28.07 -31.75
N SER A 585 -25.84 27.44 -32.45
CA SER A 585 -25.33 27.87 -33.75
C SER A 585 -26.40 27.67 -34.82
N LEU A 586 -27.30 26.70 -34.62
CA LEU A 586 -28.58 26.62 -35.33
C LEU A 586 -29.51 27.82 -35.01
N VAL A 587 -29.31 28.55 -33.90
CA VAL A 587 -30.18 29.65 -33.41
C VAL A 587 -29.54 31.06 -33.54
N GLN A 588 -28.21 31.21 -33.44
CA GLN A 588 -27.47 32.47 -33.28
C GLN A 588 -27.02 33.14 -34.57
N ASN A 589 -27.19 32.51 -35.73
CA ASN A 589 -26.96 33.21 -36.99
C ASN A 589 -28.05 34.26 -37.31
N LYS A 590 -28.81 34.75 -36.33
CA LYS A 590 -30.12 35.42 -36.48
C LYS A 590 -30.12 36.76 -37.26
N ASP A 591 -29.03 37.52 -37.28
CA ASP A 591 -28.98 38.87 -37.91
C ASP A 591 -28.38 38.86 -39.34
N THR A 592 -27.48 37.91 -39.61
CA THR A 592 -27.18 37.52 -41.01
C THR A 592 -28.35 36.72 -41.58
N ILE A 593 -29.06 35.99 -40.71
CA ILE A 593 -30.35 35.35 -40.97
C ILE A 593 -31.41 36.37 -41.33
N ASP A 594 -31.48 37.62 -40.88
CA ASP A 594 -32.54 38.57 -41.31
C ASP A 594 -32.34 39.08 -42.76
N LYS A 595 -31.11 39.37 -43.18
CA LYS A 595 -30.79 39.66 -44.60
C LYS A 595 -30.82 38.41 -45.49
N LEU A 596 -30.50 37.24 -44.92
CA LEU A 596 -30.81 35.96 -45.53
C LEU A 596 -32.30 35.64 -45.42
N GLN A 597 -33.08 36.20 -44.50
CA GLN A 597 -34.49 35.90 -44.23
C GLN A 597 -35.30 36.43 -45.39
N THR A 598 -34.94 37.59 -45.92
CA THR A 598 -35.53 38.12 -47.16
C THR A 598 -35.21 37.24 -48.39
N LYS A 599 -34.04 36.59 -48.43
CA LYS A 599 -33.68 35.59 -49.46
C LYS A 599 -34.23 34.18 -49.17
N ILE A 600 -34.49 33.86 -47.91
CA ILE A 600 -35.07 32.63 -47.37
C ILE A 600 -36.59 32.70 -47.51
N ASP A 601 -37.22 33.86 -47.48
CA ASP A 601 -38.65 34.03 -47.76
C ASP A 601 -38.93 33.77 -49.25
N GLU A 602 -37.97 34.09 -50.14
CA GLU A 602 -37.96 33.63 -51.53
C GLU A 602 -37.68 32.11 -51.66
N PHE A 603 -36.86 31.53 -50.77
CA PHE A 603 -36.47 30.10 -50.78
C PHE A 603 -37.44 29.14 -50.04
N VAL A 604 -38.19 29.63 -49.05
CA VAL A 604 -39.15 28.87 -48.20
C VAL A 604 -40.39 28.55 -49.00
N LYS A 605 -40.71 29.34 -50.02
CA LYS A 605 -41.73 29.03 -51.03
C LYS A 605 -41.44 27.72 -51.78
N GLU A 606 -40.18 27.27 -51.84
CA GLU A 606 -39.76 26.04 -52.52
C GLU A 606 -39.60 24.80 -51.60
N LYS A 607 -39.65 24.89 -50.27
CA LYS A 607 -39.39 23.73 -49.37
C LYS A 607 -40.49 23.37 -48.38
N ASP A 608 -41.65 24.01 -48.44
CA ASP A 608 -42.82 23.59 -47.67
C ASP A 608 -43.43 22.29 -48.26
N ILE A 609 -43.44 21.18 -47.51
CA ILE A 609 -44.04 19.90 -47.95
C ILE A 609 -45.54 20.05 -48.23
N THR A 610 -46.18 21.07 -47.65
CA THR A 610 -47.59 21.43 -47.86
C THR A 610 -47.83 22.01 -49.25
N VAL A 611 -46.84 22.68 -49.86
CA VAL A 611 -46.87 23.14 -51.26
C VAL A 611 -46.83 21.95 -52.22
N TYR A 612 -46.00 20.95 -51.93
CA TYR A 612 -45.96 19.71 -52.72
C TYR A 612 -47.22 18.86 -52.54
N ARG A 613 -47.82 18.87 -51.34
CA ARG A 613 -49.15 18.29 -51.11
C ARG A 613 -50.21 19.01 -51.94
N GLN A 614 -50.21 20.34 -51.99
CA GLN A 614 -51.11 21.11 -52.86
C GLN A 614 -50.87 20.85 -54.36
N SER A 615 -49.61 20.64 -54.78
CA SER A 615 -49.26 20.28 -56.16
C SER A 615 -49.77 18.88 -56.55
N VAL A 616 -49.66 17.89 -55.66
CA VAL A 616 -50.23 16.55 -55.89
C VAL A 616 -51.77 16.62 -55.90
N LEU A 617 -52.37 17.38 -54.97
CA LEU A 617 -53.82 17.62 -54.90
C LEU A 617 -54.38 18.33 -56.14
N SER A 618 -53.62 19.25 -56.75
CA SER A 618 -54.06 19.96 -57.95
C SER A 618 -53.87 19.15 -59.23
N ARG A 619 -52.93 18.19 -59.24
CA ARG A 619 -52.61 17.36 -60.40
C ARG A 619 -53.43 16.07 -60.51
N PHE A 620 -53.70 15.42 -59.37
CA PHE A 620 -54.35 14.11 -59.31
C PHE A 620 -55.59 14.15 -58.41
N ASP A 621 -56.64 13.45 -58.81
CA ASP A 621 -57.77 13.15 -57.92
C ASP A 621 -57.32 12.10 -56.89
N ILE A 622 -56.76 12.58 -55.79
CA ILE A 622 -56.16 11.72 -54.75
C ILE A 622 -57.17 10.81 -54.05
N SER A 623 -58.48 11.09 -54.15
CA SER A 623 -59.52 10.27 -53.53
C SER A 623 -59.56 8.85 -54.11
N LYS A 624 -59.01 8.69 -55.32
CA LYS A 624 -58.90 7.42 -56.04
C LYS A 624 -57.57 6.71 -55.83
N LEU A 625 -56.64 7.30 -55.09
CA LEU A 625 -55.37 6.69 -54.73
C LEU A 625 -55.36 6.32 -53.25
N SER A 626 -54.54 5.36 -52.88
CA SER A 626 -54.33 5.05 -51.47
C SER A 626 -53.51 6.14 -50.76
N GLY A 627 -53.74 6.34 -49.46
CA GLY A 627 -53.00 7.35 -48.68
C GLY A 627 -51.48 7.17 -48.76
N VAL A 628 -51.00 5.92 -48.73
CA VAL A 628 -49.58 5.59 -48.87
C VAL A 628 -49.03 5.98 -50.24
N SER A 629 -49.80 5.77 -51.31
CA SER A 629 -49.44 6.21 -52.67
C SER A 629 -49.37 7.74 -52.77
N VAL A 630 -50.29 8.45 -52.11
CA VAL A 630 -50.28 9.92 -52.03
C VAL A 630 -49.03 10.42 -51.28
N ASP A 631 -48.68 9.79 -50.16
CA ASP A 631 -47.48 10.15 -49.40
C ASP A 631 -46.19 9.93 -50.20
N TYR A 632 -46.12 8.87 -51.01
CA TYR A 632 -45.00 8.64 -51.93
C TYR A 632 -44.94 9.65 -53.08
N LEU A 633 -46.07 10.08 -53.65
CA LEU A 633 -46.10 11.15 -54.65
C LEU A 633 -45.61 12.49 -54.08
N ILE A 634 -46.06 12.84 -52.88
CA ILE A 634 -45.64 14.06 -52.18
C ILE A 634 -44.14 14.01 -51.87
N SER A 635 -43.66 12.87 -51.36
CA SER A 635 -42.24 12.67 -51.07
C SER A 635 -41.40 12.70 -52.34
N GLY A 636 -41.88 12.13 -53.45
CA GLY A 636 -41.22 12.17 -54.75
C GLY A 636 -41.12 13.59 -55.32
N GLN A 637 -42.19 14.37 -55.26
CA GLN A 637 -42.23 15.79 -55.67
C GLN A 637 -41.32 16.65 -54.79
N PHE A 638 -41.35 16.44 -53.48
CA PHE A 638 -40.46 17.10 -52.54
C PHE A 638 -39.00 16.80 -52.86
N LEU A 639 -38.65 15.52 -53.09
CA LEU A 639 -37.29 15.15 -53.47
C LEU A 639 -36.90 15.78 -54.81
N LEU A 640 -37.77 15.80 -55.83
CA LEU A 640 -37.47 16.43 -57.11
C LEU A 640 -37.22 17.94 -57.00
N GLY A 641 -38.05 18.65 -56.23
CA GLY A 641 -37.95 20.10 -56.05
C GLY A 641 -36.80 20.52 -55.15
N THR A 642 -36.40 19.67 -54.20
CA THR A 642 -35.37 20.02 -53.21
C THR A 642 -33.96 19.49 -53.52
N ASN A 643 -33.77 18.61 -54.51
CA ASN A 643 -32.48 18.04 -54.90
C ASN A 643 -31.65 18.88 -55.91
N ASN A 644 -31.93 20.18 -56.08
CA ASN A 644 -31.16 21.04 -56.98
C ASN A 644 -29.68 21.11 -56.56
N GLY A 645 -28.83 20.29 -57.21
CA GLY A 645 -27.40 20.14 -56.91
C GLY A 645 -26.94 18.71 -56.55
N SER A 646 -27.84 17.73 -56.38
CA SER A 646 -27.47 16.32 -56.18
C SER A 646 -26.98 15.67 -57.49
N VAL A 647 -25.98 14.79 -57.39
CA VAL A 647 -25.49 13.97 -58.52
C VAL A 647 -26.38 12.73 -58.75
N ASP A 648 -27.30 12.42 -57.83
CA ASP A 648 -28.18 11.25 -57.90
C ASP A 648 -29.65 11.57 -57.55
N TYR A 649 -30.54 11.26 -58.49
CA TYR A 649 -31.99 11.40 -58.45
C TYR A 649 -32.72 10.05 -58.42
N SER A 650 -32.00 8.94 -58.23
CA SER A 650 -32.58 7.60 -58.05
C SER A 650 -33.69 7.55 -56.98
N PRO A 651 -33.58 8.26 -55.83
CA PRO A 651 -34.66 8.30 -54.85
C PRO A 651 -36.01 8.80 -55.40
N VAL A 652 -36.01 9.76 -56.33
CA VAL A 652 -37.24 10.30 -56.94
C VAL A 652 -37.94 9.22 -57.77
N ILE A 653 -37.19 8.51 -58.59
CA ILE A 653 -37.68 7.39 -59.41
C ILE A 653 -38.23 6.28 -58.52
N ILE A 654 -37.53 5.96 -57.41
CA ILE A 654 -37.97 4.94 -56.45
C ILE A 654 -39.31 5.34 -55.82
N GLN A 655 -39.50 6.61 -55.41
CA GLN A 655 -40.76 7.05 -54.82
C GLN A 655 -41.92 6.92 -55.81
N TYR A 656 -41.78 7.43 -57.04
CA TYR A 656 -42.83 7.30 -58.06
C TYR A 656 -43.11 5.84 -58.44
N GLY A 657 -42.09 4.99 -58.51
CA GLY A 657 -42.27 3.57 -58.76
C GLY A 657 -42.99 2.84 -57.63
N ARG A 658 -42.80 3.27 -56.37
CA ARG A 658 -43.54 2.72 -55.22
C ARG A 658 -45.01 3.06 -55.26
N VAL A 659 -45.40 4.21 -55.82
CA VAL A 659 -46.82 4.57 -56.05
C VAL A 659 -47.49 3.52 -56.92
N ILE A 660 -46.90 3.26 -58.09
CA ILE A 660 -47.43 2.29 -59.07
C ILE A 660 -47.45 0.88 -58.46
N GLU A 661 -46.35 0.46 -57.82
CA GLU A 661 -46.28 -0.84 -57.18
C GLU A 661 -47.35 -1.01 -56.08
N ASN A 662 -47.59 0.03 -55.29
CA ASN A 662 -48.55 -0.01 -54.20
C ASN A 662 -50.00 -0.08 -54.71
N GLU A 663 -50.35 0.71 -55.73
CA GLU A 663 -51.69 0.63 -56.36
C GLU A 663 -51.95 -0.74 -57.01
N LEU A 664 -50.94 -1.33 -57.65
CA LEU A 664 -51.05 -2.70 -58.14
C LEU A 664 -51.23 -3.69 -56.98
N LYS A 665 -50.43 -3.57 -55.91
CA LYS A 665 -50.54 -4.47 -54.74
C LYS A 665 -51.95 -4.50 -54.17
N GLN A 666 -52.66 -3.38 -54.13
CA GLN A 666 -54.04 -3.35 -53.62
C GLN A 666 -54.98 -4.27 -54.42
N ILE A 667 -54.86 -4.28 -55.75
CA ILE A 667 -55.64 -5.18 -56.61
C ILE A 667 -55.22 -6.64 -56.38
N PHE A 668 -53.91 -6.89 -56.38
CA PHE A 668 -53.40 -8.26 -56.29
C PHE A 668 -53.57 -8.88 -54.89
N GLN A 669 -53.64 -8.07 -53.84
CA GLN A 669 -54.01 -8.53 -52.50
C GLN A 669 -55.46 -9.01 -52.44
N GLN A 670 -56.38 -8.51 -53.26
CA GLN A 670 -57.73 -9.08 -53.35
C GLN A 670 -57.74 -10.49 -53.96
N ILE A 671 -56.73 -10.84 -54.77
CA ILE A 671 -56.56 -12.20 -55.31
C ILE A 671 -56.01 -13.12 -54.23
N LYS A 672 -54.95 -12.67 -53.55
CA LYS A 672 -54.31 -13.42 -52.47
C LYS A 672 -53.78 -12.46 -51.39
N PRO A 673 -54.53 -12.27 -50.28
CA PRO A 673 -54.26 -11.21 -49.29
C PRO A 673 -52.89 -11.30 -48.62
N ASN A 674 -52.36 -12.52 -48.46
CA ASN A 674 -51.13 -12.78 -47.71
C ASN A 674 -49.95 -13.18 -48.61
N ALA A 675 -50.05 -12.99 -49.94
CA ALA A 675 -48.94 -13.27 -50.84
C ALA A 675 -48.02 -12.06 -51.00
N THR A 676 -46.73 -12.32 -51.06
CA THR A 676 -45.72 -11.34 -51.44
C THR A 676 -45.79 -11.11 -52.95
N TRP A 677 -46.45 -10.03 -53.34
CA TRP A 677 -46.56 -9.63 -54.75
C TRP A 677 -45.38 -8.76 -55.16
N LEU A 678 -44.47 -9.35 -55.96
CA LEU A 678 -43.38 -8.62 -56.60
C LEU A 678 -43.90 -7.86 -57.82
N PHE A 679 -43.35 -6.66 -58.07
CA PHE A 679 -43.76 -5.80 -59.18
C PHE A 679 -43.74 -6.53 -60.53
N GLY A 680 -42.68 -7.30 -60.82
CA GLY A 680 -42.58 -8.07 -62.07
C GLY A 680 -43.72 -9.07 -62.26
N LYS A 681 -44.15 -9.76 -61.20
CA LYS A 681 -45.25 -10.74 -61.27
C LYS A 681 -46.61 -10.08 -61.47
N MET A 682 -46.84 -8.93 -60.82
CA MET A 682 -48.06 -8.14 -60.99
C MET A 682 -48.17 -7.58 -62.41
N GLN A 683 -47.07 -7.00 -62.92
CA GLN A 683 -46.97 -6.56 -64.32
C GLN A 683 -47.29 -7.70 -65.29
N ALA A 684 -46.59 -8.83 -65.16
CA ALA A 684 -46.76 -9.98 -66.05
C ALA A 684 -48.21 -10.46 -66.09
N SER A 685 -48.88 -10.44 -64.95
CA SER A 685 -50.26 -10.86 -64.81
C SER A 685 -51.24 -9.84 -65.40
N MET A 686 -50.97 -8.54 -65.27
CA MET A 686 -51.75 -7.46 -65.91
C MET A 686 -51.62 -7.51 -67.43
N GLU A 687 -50.40 -7.63 -67.96
CA GLU A 687 -50.13 -7.74 -69.39
C GLU A 687 -50.78 -8.98 -70.00
N LYS A 688 -50.60 -10.15 -69.37
CA LYS A 688 -51.21 -11.39 -69.86
C LYS A 688 -52.73 -11.32 -69.87
N LYS A 689 -53.35 -10.61 -68.92
CA LYS A 689 -54.81 -10.48 -68.85
C LYS A 689 -55.38 -9.46 -69.84
N LEU A 690 -54.71 -8.32 -70.01
CA LEU A 690 -55.25 -7.17 -70.77
C LEU A 690 -54.66 -7.03 -72.19
N LEU A 691 -53.43 -7.47 -72.40
CA LEU A 691 -52.74 -7.48 -73.71
C LEU A 691 -52.65 -8.89 -74.32
N GLY A 692 -53.08 -9.91 -73.58
CA GLY A 692 -53.15 -11.31 -74.03
C GLY A 692 -51.81 -12.07 -74.02
N SER A 693 -50.68 -11.38 -73.82
CA SER A 693 -49.36 -12.00 -73.73
C SER A 693 -48.43 -11.19 -72.80
N THR A 694 -47.38 -11.82 -72.29
CA THR A 694 -46.32 -11.18 -71.50
C THR A 694 -45.01 -11.91 -71.78
N LEU A 695 -43.89 -11.18 -71.69
CA LEU A 695 -42.54 -11.72 -71.84
C LEU A 695 -42.01 -12.36 -70.55
N ILE A 696 -42.68 -12.12 -69.41
CA ILE A 696 -42.25 -12.58 -68.09
C ILE A 696 -42.92 -13.92 -67.75
N LYS A 697 -42.11 -14.95 -67.46
CA LYS A 697 -42.62 -16.31 -67.18
C LYS A 697 -43.42 -16.40 -65.88
N ASP A 698 -43.01 -15.69 -64.84
CA ASP A 698 -43.68 -15.72 -63.52
C ASP A 698 -44.92 -14.81 -63.53
N CYS A 699 -46.08 -15.40 -63.83
CA CYS A 699 -47.39 -14.75 -63.88
C CYS A 699 -48.45 -15.57 -63.13
N CYS A 700 -49.60 -14.95 -62.85
CA CYS A 700 -50.75 -15.62 -62.25
C CYS A 700 -51.20 -16.85 -63.07
N ASN A 701 -51.70 -17.88 -62.38
CA ASN A 701 -52.32 -19.02 -63.04
C ASN A 701 -53.70 -18.65 -63.62
N ASN A 702 -54.31 -19.51 -64.44
CA ASN A 702 -55.57 -19.19 -65.12
C ASN A 702 -56.73 -18.83 -64.17
N LYS A 703 -56.79 -19.44 -62.98
CA LYS A 703 -57.83 -19.14 -61.98
C LYS A 703 -57.63 -17.74 -61.40
N GLU A 704 -56.39 -17.40 -61.05
CA GLU A 704 -56.00 -16.08 -60.56
C GLU A 704 -56.19 -15.00 -61.63
N LEU A 705 -55.87 -15.28 -62.90
CA LEU A 705 -56.09 -14.34 -64.02
C LEU A 705 -57.57 -14.09 -64.30
N ASN A 706 -58.44 -15.07 -64.08
CA ASN A 706 -59.89 -14.87 -64.18
C ASN A 706 -60.40 -13.98 -63.06
N LEU A 707 -59.97 -14.25 -61.82
CA LEU A 707 -60.31 -13.40 -60.67
C LEU A 707 -59.78 -11.97 -60.82
N LEU A 708 -58.54 -11.81 -61.32
CA LEU A 708 -57.97 -10.51 -61.67
C LEU A 708 -58.87 -9.78 -62.67
N GLY A 709 -59.36 -10.48 -63.70
CA GLY A 709 -60.31 -9.89 -64.66
C GLY A 709 -61.57 -9.36 -64.00
N THR A 710 -62.17 -10.12 -63.08
CA THR A 710 -63.36 -9.71 -62.34
C THR A 710 -63.08 -8.51 -61.43
N ILE A 711 -61.95 -8.50 -60.71
CA ILE A 711 -61.55 -7.39 -59.86
C ILE A 711 -61.35 -6.13 -60.71
N LEU A 712 -60.62 -6.24 -61.83
CA LEU A 712 -60.38 -5.10 -62.72
C LEU A 712 -61.68 -4.53 -63.30
N GLN A 713 -62.65 -5.36 -63.68
CA GLN A 713 -63.97 -4.88 -64.13
C GLN A 713 -64.78 -4.22 -63.01
N THR A 714 -64.55 -4.64 -61.77
CA THR A 714 -65.21 -4.07 -60.59
C THR A 714 -64.62 -2.70 -60.28
N GLU A 715 -63.28 -2.61 -60.22
CA GLU A 715 -62.52 -1.42 -59.84
C GLU A 715 -62.44 -0.34 -60.94
N PHE A 716 -62.49 -0.73 -62.22
CA PHE A 716 -62.31 0.19 -63.34
C PHE A 716 -63.51 0.23 -64.28
N LYS A 717 -63.75 1.41 -64.87
CA LYS A 717 -64.80 1.67 -65.86
C LYS A 717 -64.43 1.04 -67.21
N ASN A 718 -63.23 1.32 -67.74
CA ASN A 718 -62.71 0.67 -68.93
C ASN A 718 -61.28 0.13 -68.70
N THR A 719 -61.17 -1.19 -68.57
CA THR A 719 -59.89 -1.87 -68.33
C THR A 719 -58.96 -1.86 -69.54
N THR A 720 -59.47 -1.62 -70.75
CA THR A 720 -58.65 -1.56 -71.98
C THR A 720 -57.97 -0.21 -72.18
N SER A 721 -58.49 0.85 -71.53
CA SER A 721 -57.86 2.19 -71.51
C SER A 721 -56.64 2.26 -70.58
N LEU A 722 -56.43 1.25 -69.73
CA LEU A 722 -55.29 1.20 -68.81
C LEU A 722 -54.00 1.06 -69.60
N LYS A 723 -53.05 1.99 -69.41
CA LYS A 723 -51.73 1.99 -70.08
C LYS A 723 -50.78 0.92 -69.53
N VAL A 724 -51.21 -0.33 -69.48
CA VAL A 724 -50.46 -1.47 -68.92
C VAL A 724 -49.15 -1.74 -69.66
N ASN A 725 -49.09 -1.39 -70.94
CA ASN A 725 -47.88 -1.47 -71.76
C ASN A 725 -46.71 -0.60 -71.23
N LEU A 726 -46.98 0.40 -70.38
CA LEU A 726 -45.92 1.22 -69.76
C LEU A 726 -45.26 0.53 -68.55
N LEU A 727 -45.88 -0.51 -67.98
CA LEU A 727 -45.40 -1.13 -66.75
C LEU A 727 -44.01 -1.75 -66.89
N ASP A 728 -43.65 -2.26 -68.07
CA ASP A 728 -42.32 -2.83 -68.28
C ASP A 728 -41.21 -1.78 -68.16
N ASN A 729 -41.39 -0.66 -68.87
CA ASN A 729 -40.46 0.47 -68.80
C ASN A 729 -40.42 1.04 -67.37
N LEU A 730 -41.57 1.21 -66.74
CA LEU A 730 -41.67 1.74 -65.38
C LEU A 730 -41.00 0.84 -64.34
N ARG A 731 -41.08 -0.48 -64.50
CA ARG A 731 -40.40 -1.42 -63.61
C ARG A 731 -38.90 -1.45 -63.87
N ASN A 732 -38.48 -1.52 -65.12
CA ASN A 732 -37.07 -1.65 -65.48
C ASN A 732 -36.28 -0.41 -65.06
N ASP A 733 -36.81 0.79 -65.34
CA ASP A 733 -36.20 2.06 -64.94
C ASP A 733 -36.12 2.17 -63.40
N ARG A 734 -37.17 1.75 -62.68
CA ARG A 734 -37.18 1.74 -61.21
C ARG A 734 -36.19 0.75 -60.61
N ASN A 735 -36.08 -0.44 -61.18
CA ASN A 735 -35.13 -1.44 -60.70
C ASN A 735 -33.70 -0.99 -60.95
N SER A 736 -33.42 -0.39 -62.12
CA SER A 736 -32.12 0.26 -62.40
C SER A 736 -31.79 1.32 -61.35
N ALA A 737 -32.74 2.19 -60.99
CA ALA A 737 -32.55 3.19 -59.94
C ALA A 737 -32.35 2.58 -58.53
N ALA A 738 -32.84 1.36 -58.29
CA ALA A 738 -32.69 0.68 -57.00
C ALA A 738 -31.40 -0.18 -56.90
N HIS A 739 -30.62 -0.30 -57.98
CA HIS A 739 -29.39 -1.10 -57.99
C HIS A 739 -28.23 -0.35 -57.31
N PRO A 740 -27.53 -0.96 -56.34
CA PRO A 740 -26.38 -0.35 -55.69
C PRO A 740 -25.28 0.00 -56.70
N GLY A 741 -24.83 1.26 -56.72
CA GLY A 741 -23.74 1.73 -57.59
C GLY A 741 -24.18 2.37 -58.92
N GLN A 742 -25.47 2.40 -59.25
CA GLN A 742 -26.00 3.20 -60.36
C GLN A 742 -26.67 4.47 -59.83
N THR A 743 -26.22 5.64 -60.29
CA THR A 743 -26.88 6.92 -60.02
C THR A 743 -27.74 7.33 -61.22
N LYS A 744 -28.79 8.11 -60.97
CA LYS A 744 -29.70 8.61 -62.00
C LYS A 744 -29.62 10.13 -62.06
N THR A 745 -29.56 10.66 -63.26
CA THR A 745 -29.54 12.10 -63.51
C THR A 745 -30.93 12.71 -63.28
N LYS A 746 -30.97 14.03 -63.14
CA LYS A 746 -32.25 14.77 -63.03
C LYS A 746 -33.14 14.54 -64.25
N GLN A 747 -32.56 14.49 -65.45
CA GLN A 747 -33.32 14.29 -66.69
C GLN A 747 -33.95 12.89 -66.73
N GLU A 748 -33.21 11.84 -66.37
CA GLU A 748 -33.75 10.47 -66.28
C GLU A 748 -34.91 10.37 -65.28
N ALA A 749 -34.84 11.12 -64.16
CA ALA A 749 -35.93 11.18 -63.20
C ALA A 749 -37.16 11.92 -63.72
N LEU A 750 -36.99 13.03 -64.46
CA LEU A 750 -38.09 13.74 -65.12
C LEU A 750 -38.77 12.88 -66.19
N ASP A 751 -37.98 12.18 -67.01
CA ASP A 751 -38.49 11.27 -68.04
C ASP A 751 -39.29 10.11 -67.40
N TYR A 752 -38.82 9.58 -66.26
CA TYR A 752 -39.55 8.57 -65.50
C TYR A 752 -40.88 9.10 -64.94
N ILE A 753 -40.87 10.31 -64.37
CA ILE A 753 -42.08 10.96 -63.84
C ILE A 753 -43.11 11.14 -64.94
N GLN A 754 -42.70 11.54 -66.15
CA GLN A 754 -43.62 11.68 -67.26
C GLN A 754 -44.32 10.35 -67.59
N LYS A 755 -43.56 9.25 -67.72
CA LYS A 755 -44.14 7.90 -67.94
C LYS A 755 -45.05 7.47 -66.79
N ALA A 756 -44.66 7.76 -65.55
CA ALA A 756 -45.44 7.40 -64.37
C ALA A 756 -46.75 8.18 -64.30
N ASN A 757 -46.72 9.49 -64.59
CA ASN A 757 -47.90 10.33 -64.67
C ASN A 757 -48.84 9.87 -65.78
N ASP A 758 -48.31 9.51 -66.95
CA ASP A 758 -49.11 8.96 -68.05
C ASP A 758 -49.88 7.71 -67.66
N PHE A 759 -49.25 6.81 -66.90
CA PHE A 759 -49.89 5.63 -66.35
C PHE A 759 -50.93 5.99 -65.29
N LEU A 760 -50.58 6.85 -64.33
CA LEU A 760 -51.44 7.23 -63.22
C LEU A 760 -52.68 8.02 -63.67
N ASP A 761 -52.57 8.86 -64.69
CA ASP A 761 -53.71 9.58 -65.27
C ASP A 761 -54.77 8.61 -65.81
N SER A 762 -54.32 7.64 -66.61
CA SER A 762 -55.17 6.57 -67.14
C SER A 762 -55.76 5.73 -66.01
N TRP A 763 -54.94 5.40 -65.00
CA TRP A 763 -55.36 4.64 -63.83
C TRP A 763 -56.47 5.34 -63.04
N ILE A 764 -56.27 6.61 -62.67
CA ILE A 764 -57.19 7.42 -61.85
C ILE A 764 -58.46 7.75 -62.63
N LEU A 765 -58.35 8.05 -63.92
CA LEU A 765 -59.51 8.35 -64.76
C LEU A 765 -60.48 7.17 -64.80
N GLU A 766 -59.94 5.96 -64.98
CA GLU A 766 -60.73 4.74 -65.15
C GLU A 766 -61.19 4.14 -63.81
N LYS A 767 -60.52 4.43 -62.69
CA LYS A 767 -60.90 3.90 -61.37
C LYS A 767 -62.28 4.46 -60.96
N LYS A 768 -63.19 3.55 -60.57
CA LYS A 768 -64.54 3.87 -60.07
C LYS A 768 -64.45 4.39 -58.65
#